data_AF-A0A351WJ30-F1
#
_entry.id   AF-A0A351WJ30-F1
#
_cell.length_a   1.000
_cell.length_b   1.000
_cell.length_c   1.000
_cell.angle_alpha   90.00
_cell.angle_beta   90.00
_cell.angle_gamma   90.00
#
_symmetry.space_group_name_H-M   'P 1'
#
loop_
_entity.id
_entity.type
_entity.pdbx_description
1 polymer ?
#
loop_
_entity_poly.entity_id
_entity_poly.type
_entity_poly.pdbx_seq_one_letter_code
_entity_poly.pdbx_strand_id
1 'polypeptide(L)'
;GIQIGTPTNGAWAFQTTQAVGMAVGLNHIEGVANVNGRSLYVDPPFTEYQMLSFNYKLDYKTYSESGNSRIWQAARNSVDWMGPSATYSQRSEGQGKICLIMTNYNFSNCSDAPIDSLVNITLSSQLTWAHFGFTDYATANSLTTKQYRDTEVRFVKHAESDEEQWVLLKFDPLLMGNEILNSASAAQVFFRGSPGISIGYFGTVGFVTKIKPNVEQRVTEADFQWPSHPNLQWKGHLLSIARVSNSVISSTIVPDWNHDRKIDSLDQNQATAFNPFRFWINDDHDLGDVAEGDSDIPGQENANHEDDEVNGRCDLPDFFPVWLDLNQILNLFPPSATVQYKLKQADAAVKIVYTDLTKDQAGNFLTTEGNTYGPSFNQNAFEADAIAIASFGIVLNNSFLLKIKNNANKGVLMMEGTKPTTAPLILELWVGGIKIFEQQMPLSIDGVEKMYRSINIRPSGGPPTSTGEPANNPDYLNTRKNVFFLHGFNVTAEGSRGWNAEMFKKLYQSGSRARFWGMTWDGDVGLINALHYQENVASALIVASNFCMQLQGITGEKIVLAHSLGNMVVSSAIQDYGLSVTEYFMLDSAVATECYAPSLFNDATVGNYMLHEDYIGYNSNTWCSTWFRLFSSPDDREKLTWQDRFPSILSVAYNFYSTGDEVFEVYPGTPSVFSGGPFHLEQYAWQKQEIFKGRGGLGGTDWAGWGFEGYWTSEGWISEYTMEQANAAIPAQLRTNAVFLHEPTTMFSSNITAQVANDIIAQGVPALSYAAGIDAIAPLGLDRNYNANDHKPNGWGRSGGDYGARWLHSDLKNMAYFYTYDLFNQLVSQGGLQ
;
A
#
# COMPACT_ATOMS: atom_id res chain seq x y z
N GLY A 1 -30.55 23.60 -15.34
CA GLY A 1 -31.33 23.77 -16.59
C GLY A 1 -30.66 24.84 -17.41
N ILE A 2 -30.55 24.66 -18.72
CA ILE A 2 -29.86 25.56 -19.65
C ILE A 2 -30.89 26.06 -20.67
N GLN A 3 -31.01 27.38 -20.85
CA GLN A 3 -31.75 27.95 -21.98
C GLN A 3 -30.80 28.17 -23.16
N ILE A 4 -31.25 27.79 -24.35
CA ILE A 4 -30.49 27.91 -25.60
C ILE A 4 -31.01 29.12 -26.38
N GLY A 5 -30.12 30.03 -26.75
CA GLY A 5 -30.36 31.11 -27.70
C GLY A 5 -29.41 31.00 -28.89
N THR A 6 -29.91 31.18 -30.11
CA THR A 6 -29.13 31.05 -31.36
C THR A 6 -28.39 32.34 -31.75
N PRO A 7 -27.31 32.26 -32.56
CA PRO A 7 -26.28 33.30 -32.59
C PRO A 7 -26.40 34.28 -33.77
N THR A 8 -25.84 35.48 -33.56
CA THR A 8 -25.33 36.35 -34.64
C THR A 8 -23.94 36.85 -34.24
N ASN A 9 -22.93 36.61 -35.10
CA ASN A 9 -21.53 37.05 -34.97
C ASN A 9 -20.60 36.26 -34.01
N GLY A 10 -20.66 34.92 -34.07
CA GLY A 10 -19.42 34.13 -34.21
C GLY A 10 -18.45 33.99 -33.03
N ALA A 11 -18.83 34.30 -31.79
CA ALA A 11 -18.06 33.93 -30.61
C ALA A 11 -18.98 33.41 -29.49
N TRP A 12 -18.69 32.23 -28.96
CA TRP A 12 -19.35 31.69 -27.77
C TRP A 12 -18.56 32.10 -26.54
N ALA A 13 -19.16 32.90 -25.66
CA ALA A 13 -18.56 33.25 -24.39
C ALA A 13 -18.91 32.20 -23.33
N PHE A 14 -17.91 31.45 -22.85
CA PHE A 14 -18.02 30.68 -21.61
C PHE A 14 -17.55 31.54 -20.45
N GLN A 15 -18.45 31.90 -19.55
CA GLN A 15 -18.11 32.60 -18.31
C GLN A 15 -17.94 31.56 -17.21
N THR A 16 -16.73 31.44 -16.66
CA THR A 16 -16.44 30.60 -15.49
C THR A 16 -16.12 31.49 -14.29
N THR A 17 -16.57 31.09 -13.09
CA THR A 17 -16.35 31.82 -11.83
C THR A 17 -15.41 31.08 -10.88
N GLN A 18 -14.53 30.22 -11.41
CA GLN A 18 -13.38 29.66 -10.70
C GLN A 18 -12.15 29.65 -11.62
N ALA A 19 -10.99 29.98 -11.07
CA ALA A 19 -9.77 30.21 -11.83
C ALA A 19 -9.23 28.94 -12.50
N VAL A 20 -9.04 29.00 -13.81
CA VAL A 20 -8.28 28.02 -14.59
C VAL A 20 -6.93 28.64 -14.91
N GLY A 21 -5.84 28.01 -14.49
CA GLY A 21 -4.49 28.55 -14.66
C GLY A 21 -4.07 28.62 -16.12
N MET A 22 -4.12 29.82 -16.71
CA MET A 22 -3.53 30.06 -18.03
C MET A 22 -2.00 30.01 -17.96
N ALA A 23 -1.40 29.36 -18.95
CA ALA A 23 0.06 29.36 -19.13
C ALA A 23 0.52 30.79 -19.45
N VAL A 24 1.07 31.49 -18.45
CA VAL A 24 1.58 32.85 -18.62
C VAL A 24 2.66 32.89 -19.70
N GLY A 25 2.41 33.61 -20.79
CA GLY A 25 3.33 33.81 -21.90
C GLY A 25 4.53 34.68 -21.51
N LEU A 26 5.64 34.53 -22.23
CA LEU A 26 6.77 35.47 -22.14
C LEU A 26 6.59 36.50 -23.27
N ASN A 27 5.90 37.59 -22.96
CA ASN A 27 5.43 38.52 -23.99
C ASN A 27 6.59 39.37 -24.57
N HIS A 28 7.55 39.80 -23.73
CA HIS A 28 8.71 40.62 -24.12
C HIS A 28 9.67 40.87 -22.92
N ILE A 29 10.96 41.11 -23.18
CA ILE A 29 11.96 41.59 -22.20
C ILE A 29 12.70 42.79 -22.80
N GLU A 30 12.65 43.93 -22.11
CA GLU A 30 13.38 45.16 -22.47
C GLU A 30 14.65 45.27 -21.60
N GLY A 31 15.79 45.51 -22.23
CA GLY A 31 17.08 45.63 -21.55
C GLY A 31 17.89 46.82 -22.08
N VAL A 32 18.48 47.59 -21.16
CA VAL A 32 19.30 48.77 -21.51
C VAL A 32 20.68 48.63 -20.89
N ALA A 33 21.70 48.49 -21.73
CA ALA A 33 23.09 48.65 -21.33
C ALA A 33 23.51 50.12 -21.49
N ASN A 34 24.15 50.68 -20.46
CA ASN A 34 24.67 52.05 -20.47
C ASN A 34 26.19 52.04 -20.49
N VAL A 35 26.79 52.15 -21.68
CA VAL A 35 28.24 52.23 -21.85
C VAL A 35 28.65 53.68 -22.01
N ASN A 36 29.39 54.22 -21.04
CA ASN A 36 29.90 55.61 -21.05
C ASN A 36 28.84 56.70 -21.31
N GLY A 37 27.67 56.60 -20.68
CA GLY A 37 26.63 57.63 -20.75
C GLY A 37 25.82 57.64 -22.05
N ARG A 38 25.82 56.53 -22.80
CA ARG A 38 24.88 56.29 -23.92
C ARG A 38 24.14 54.97 -23.70
N SER A 39 22.83 55.04 -23.90
CA SER A 39 21.93 53.89 -23.80
C SER A 39 21.88 53.14 -25.14
N LEU A 40 22.15 51.84 -25.10
CA LEU A 40 21.97 50.94 -26.23
C LEU A 40 20.63 50.21 -26.07
N TYR A 41 19.73 50.41 -27.04
CA TYR A 41 18.45 49.71 -27.13
C TYR A 41 18.64 48.41 -27.90
N VAL A 42 18.02 47.33 -27.43
CA VAL A 42 17.98 46.03 -28.09
C VAL A 42 16.50 45.69 -28.33
N ASP A 43 16.07 45.74 -29.60
CA ASP A 43 14.71 45.37 -30.02
C ASP A 43 14.57 43.84 -30.10
N PRO A 44 13.40 43.25 -29.79
CA PRO A 44 13.26 41.80 -29.64
C PRO A 44 13.05 41.06 -30.99
N PRO A 45 13.37 39.75 -31.05
CA PRO A 45 12.90 38.90 -32.14
C PRO A 45 11.39 38.66 -32.02
N PHE A 46 10.62 39.19 -32.97
CA PHE A 46 9.17 38.98 -33.03
C PHE A 46 8.79 37.59 -33.54
N THR A 47 7.58 37.17 -33.16
CA THR A 47 7.00 35.84 -33.35
C THR A 47 6.61 35.52 -34.81
N GLU A 48 6.61 34.22 -35.11
CA GLU A 48 6.07 33.58 -36.33
C GLU A 48 6.82 33.81 -37.68
N TYR A 49 7.83 32.95 -37.88
CA TYR A 49 8.40 32.43 -39.14
C TYR A 49 8.85 33.38 -40.30
N GLN A 50 10.15 33.21 -40.62
CA GLN A 50 10.88 33.53 -41.86
C GLN A 50 11.10 35.00 -42.26
N MET A 51 12.38 35.40 -42.22
CA MET A 51 13.01 36.11 -43.34
C MET A 51 14.36 35.48 -43.72
N LEU A 52 14.67 35.53 -45.01
CA LEU A 52 15.94 35.09 -45.60
C LEU A 52 16.93 36.26 -45.69
N SER A 53 18.20 35.97 -45.37
CA SER A 53 19.38 36.83 -45.52
C SER A 53 19.47 38.08 -44.62
N PHE A 54 20.71 38.45 -44.27
CA PHE A 54 21.05 39.79 -43.82
C PHE A 54 22.22 40.30 -44.66
N ASN A 55 22.12 41.54 -45.13
CA ASN A 55 23.14 42.22 -45.90
C ASN A 55 23.43 43.55 -45.20
N TYR A 56 24.67 43.77 -44.75
CA TYR A 56 25.03 44.95 -43.97
C TYR A 56 25.41 46.12 -44.88
N LYS A 57 24.86 47.31 -44.60
CA LYS A 57 25.24 48.56 -45.29
C LYS A 57 25.71 49.60 -44.27
N LEU A 58 26.96 50.03 -44.43
CA LEU A 58 27.57 51.14 -43.70
C LEU A 58 27.36 52.45 -44.47
N ASP A 59 26.74 53.45 -43.83
CA ASP A 59 26.82 54.85 -44.28
C ASP A 59 27.82 55.60 -43.39
N TYR A 60 29.01 55.85 -43.93
CA TYR A 60 30.02 56.69 -43.29
C TYR A 60 29.83 58.17 -43.66
N LYS A 61 29.98 59.07 -42.69
CA LYS A 61 30.32 60.48 -42.95
C LYS A 61 31.73 60.77 -42.46
N THR A 62 32.65 60.89 -43.41
CA THR A 62 34.02 61.35 -43.20
C THR A 62 34.05 62.86 -42.91
N TYR A 63 34.82 63.26 -41.91
CA TYR A 63 35.48 64.56 -41.90
C TYR A 63 36.95 64.33 -42.29
N SER A 64 37.42 65.07 -43.29
CA SER A 64 38.82 65.04 -43.72
C SER A 64 39.53 66.30 -43.25
N GLU A 65 40.64 66.16 -42.55
CA GLU A 65 41.73 67.13 -42.64
C GLU A 65 43.02 66.43 -43.06
N SER A 66 43.69 67.03 -44.04
CA SER A 66 44.81 66.45 -44.79
C SER A 66 46.15 66.81 -44.18
N GLY A 67 47.04 65.84 -43.97
CA GLY A 67 48.42 66.10 -43.51
C GLY A 67 49.35 64.89 -43.68
N ASN A 68 50.13 64.88 -44.75
CA ASN A 68 51.11 63.83 -45.09
C ASN A 68 51.96 63.30 -43.90
N SER A 69 51.98 61.97 -43.66
CA SER A 69 53.10 61.11 -44.10
C SER A 69 53.14 59.67 -43.53
N ARG A 70 53.60 58.73 -44.38
CA ARG A 70 54.43 57.53 -44.10
C ARG A 70 53.90 56.23 -43.41
N ILE A 71 54.06 55.13 -44.18
CA ILE A 71 54.53 53.75 -43.82
C ILE A 71 53.52 52.55 -43.84
N TRP A 72 53.60 51.80 -44.96
CA TRP A 72 53.60 50.32 -45.21
C TRP A 72 52.56 49.30 -44.70
N GLN A 73 52.05 48.48 -45.67
CA GLN A 73 51.57 47.07 -45.63
C GLN A 73 50.45 46.68 -44.63
N ALA A 74 49.50 45.76 -44.87
CA ALA A 74 49.01 44.99 -46.04
C ALA A 74 47.57 44.48 -45.68
N ALA A 75 46.70 43.91 -46.53
CA ALA A 75 46.65 43.61 -47.97
C ALA A 75 45.16 43.70 -48.44
N ARG A 76 44.77 43.08 -49.58
CA ARG A 76 43.35 42.89 -49.99
C ARG A 76 43.16 41.58 -50.79
N ASN A 77 42.10 40.83 -50.46
CA ASN A 77 40.92 40.47 -51.28
C ASN A 77 41.07 40.46 -52.84
N SER A 78 40.43 39.58 -53.65
CA SER A 78 39.39 38.54 -53.45
C SER A 78 38.92 37.98 -54.83
N VAL A 79 37.89 37.08 -54.87
CA VAL A 79 36.88 36.93 -55.99
C VAL A 79 37.39 36.26 -57.30
N ASP A 80 36.69 35.37 -58.04
CA ASP A 80 35.42 34.59 -57.89
C ASP A 80 35.38 33.44 -58.95
N TRP A 81 34.49 32.42 -58.81
CA TRP A 81 33.32 32.17 -59.72
C TRP A 81 32.76 30.72 -59.81
N MET A 82 31.41 30.65 -59.82
CA MET A 82 30.44 29.68 -60.43
C MET A 82 30.29 28.21 -59.95
N GLY A 83 29.03 27.84 -59.62
CA GLY A 83 28.42 26.53 -59.97
C GLY A 83 27.68 25.76 -58.87
N PRO A 84 26.33 25.66 -58.88
CA PRO A 84 25.57 24.89 -57.90
C PRO A 84 25.16 23.49 -58.39
N SER A 85 24.95 22.55 -57.47
CA SER A 85 24.20 21.30 -57.70
C SER A 85 23.28 20.97 -56.52
N ALA A 86 22.07 20.50 -56.82
CA ALA A 86 21.10 20.02 -55.84
C ALA A 86 20.70 18.59 -56.17
N THR A 87 20.49 17.76 -55.15
CA THR A 87 19.92 16.41 -55.33
C THR A 87 18.93 16.09 -54.21
N TYR A 88 17.80 15.51 -54.60
CA TYR A 88 16.66 15.18 -53.74
C TYR A 88 16.89 13.92 -52.90
N SER A 89 16.27 13.85 -51.73
CA SER A 89 15.66 12.62 -51.20
C SER A 89 14.27 12.94 -50.65
N GLN A 90 13.30 12.03 -50.86
CA GLN A 90 11.91 12.21 -50.44
C GLN A 90 11.63 11.59 -49.06
N ARG A 91 10.48 11.96 -48.48
CA ARG A 91 10.01 11.64 -47.13
C ARG A 91 9.96 10.13 -46.82
N SER A 92 10.20 9.80 -45.56
CA SER A 92 9.33 8.93 -44.77
C SER A 92 8.76 9.72 -43.58
N GLU A 93 7.59 9.33 -43.08
CA GLU A 93 6.88 10.05 -42.02
C GLU A 93 7.44 9.70 -40.63
N GLY A 94 7.39 10.69 -39.72
CA GLY A 94 7.93 10.61 -38.37
C GLY A 94 8.70 11.89 -38.02
N GLN A 95 8.19 12.66 -37.05
CA GLN A 95 8.77 13.96 -36.69
C GLN A 95 10.10 13.80 -35.93
N GLY A 96 11.19 13.68 -36.68
CA GLY A 96 12.56 13.66 -36.18
C GLY A 96 13.25 15.04 -36.28
N LYS A 97 13.69 15.54 -35.12
CA LYS A 97 14.86 16.41 -34.85
C LYS A 97 15.51 17.18 -36.03
N ILE A 98 15.67 18.50 -35.87
CA ILE A 98 16.80 19.25 -36.47
C ILE A 98 17.52 20.05 -35.36
N CYS A 99 18.85 20.00 -35.38
CA CYS A 99 19.76 20.69 -34.49
C CYS A 99 20.25 22.00 -35.13
N LEU A 100 20.47 23.05 -34.33
CA LEU A 100 21.28 24.21 -34.72
C LEU A 100 22.17 24.65 -33.55
N ILE A 101 23.47 24.46 -33.73
CA ILE A 101 24.55 25.00 -32.89
C ILE A 101 25.10 26.24 -33.61
N MET A 102 25.35 27.33 -32.88
CA MET A 102 26.39 28.28 -33.28
C MET A 102 27.26 28.62 -32.07
N THR A 103 28.57 28.48 -32.27
CA THR A 103 29.62 28.68 -31.27
C THR A 103 30.34 30.01 -31.49
N ASN A 104 30.88 30.58 -30.42
CA ASN A 104 32.00 31.53 -30.50
C ASN A 104 33.27 30.79 -30.09
N TYR A 105 34.10 30.40 -31.07
CA TYR A 105 35.45 29.87 -30.81
C TYR A 105 36.47 30.53 -31.72
N ASN A 106 37.49 31.13 -31.10
CA ASN A 106 38.66 31.66 -31.78
C ASN A 106 39.70 30.53 -31.88
N PHE A 107 39.94 29.99 -33.08
CA PHE A 107 40.98 28.98 -33.29
C PHE A 107 42.31 29.65 -33.64
N SER A 108 43.20 29.73 -32.64
CA SER A 108 44.64 29.87 -32.87
C SER A 108 45.40 29.00 -31.87
N ASN A 109 45.80 27.82 -32.36
CA ASN A 109 46.73 26.86 -31.74
C ASN A 109 46.27 26.16 -30.43
N CYS A 110 45.61 25.00 -30.58
CA CYS A 110 45.92 23.85 -29.74
C CYS A 110 45.60 22.54 -30.48
N SER A 111 46.54 21.59 -30.47
CA SER A 111 46.36 20.23 -30.95
C SER A 111 46.05 19.28 -29.78
N ASP A 112 45.38 18.17 -30.09
CA ASP A 112 45.29 16.95 -29.29
C ASP A 112 44.60 17.01 -27.91
N ALA A 113 43.27 16.81 -27.93
CA ALA A 113 42.53 16.18 -26.83
C ALA A 113 41.34 15.36 -27.39
N PRO A 114 41.05 14.14 -26.88
CA PRO A 114 39.95 13.31 -27.38
C PRO A 114 38.58 13.81 -26.90
N ILE A 115 37.60 13.80 -27.81
CA ILE A 115 36.23 14.26 -27.56
C ILE A 115 35.37 13.07 -27.10
N ASP A 116 35.28 12.88 -25.78
CA ASP A 116 34.31 11.97 -25.14
C ASP A 116 33.83 12.56 -23.80
N SER A 117 32.97 13.60 -23.86
CA SER A 117 32.09 14.08 -22.77
C SER A 117 31.35 15.36 -23.14
N LEU A 118 30.40 15.28 -24.09
CA LEU A 118 29.40 16.32 -24.31
C LEU A 118 28.02 15.80 -23.92
N VAL A 119 27.52 16.28 -22.78
CA VAL A 119 26.21 15.89 -22.23
C VAL A 119 25.10 16.39 -23.17
N ASN A 120 24.28 15.47 -23.66
CA ASN A 120 23.06 15.78 -24.41
C ASN A 120 22.01 16.43 -23.49
N ILE A 121 22.01 17.76 -23.41
CA ILE A 121 20.92 18.50 -22.78
C ILE A 121 19.73 18.55 -23.77
N THR A 122 18.82 17.59 -23.65
CA THR A 122 17.52 17.62 -24.36
C THR A 122 16.46 18.15 -23.39
N LEU A 123 16.09 19.42 -23.53
CA LEU A 123 15.04 20.06 -22.75
C LEU A 123 13.88 20.47 -23.66
N SER A 124 12.76 19.75 -23.58
CA SER A 124 11.47 20.16 -24.12
C SER A 124 10.59 20.72 -22.98
N SER A 125 9.78 21.77 -23.16
CA SER A 125 9.48 22.55 -24.37
C SER A 125 9.44 24.05 -24.08
N GLN A 126 9.85 24.86 -25.08
CA GLN A 126 9.88 26.33 -25.08
C GLN A 126 10.66 27.03 -23.94
N LEU A 127 11.99 26.86 -23.96
CA LEU A 127 12.93 27.84 -23.39
C LEU A 127 13.14 29.01 -24.37
N THR A 128 12.60 30.19 -24.07
CA THR A 128 12.98 31.44 -24.75
C THR A 128 14.15 32.10 -24.01
N TRP A 129 15.32 32.11 -24.62
CA TRP A 129 16.50 32.82 -24.13
C TRP A 129 16.56 34.23 -24.72
N ALA A 130 16.65 35.26 -23.88
CA ALA A 130 17.17 36.57 -24.31
C ALA A 130 18.69 36.56 -24.15
N HIS A 131 19.43 36.86 -25.22
CA HIS A 131 20.89 36.85 -25.24
C HIS A 131 21.41 38.27 -25.52
N PHE A 132 22.15 38.85 -24.58
CA PHE A 132 22.63 40.23 -24.68
C PHE A 132 24.07 40.27 -25.24
N GLY A 133 24.22 39.98 -26.53
CA GLY A 133 25.52 39.96 -27.20
C GLY A 133 25.97 41.34 -27.68
N PHE A 134 27.08 41.85 -27.15
CA PHE A 134 27.79 43.02 -27.69
C PHE A 134 29.12 42.58 -28.30
N THR A 135 29.23 42.61 -29.63
CA THR A 135 30.47 42.29 -30.38
C THR A 135 31.04 43.54 -31.05
N ASP A 136 32.24 43.96 -30.63
CA ASP A 136 32.99 45.04 -31.28
C ASP A 136 34.13 44.46 -32.14
N TYR A 137 34.05 44.62 -33.46
CA TYR A 137 35.06 44.16 -34.42
C TYR A 137 36.07 45.28 -34.72
N ALA A 138 36.99 45.53 -33.78
CA ALA A 138 38.15 46.38 -34.02
C ALA A 138 39.30 45.57 -34.66
N THR A 139 39.53 45.75 -35.96
CA THR A 139 40.69 45.15 -36.64
C THR A 139 42.02 45.68 -36.10
N ALA A 140 43.01 44.79 -36.07
CA ALA A 140 44.34 44.89 -35.48
C ALA A 140 45.09 46.24 -35.47
N ASN A 141 46.03 46.33 -34.52
CA ASN A 141 47.17 47.27 -34.42
C ASN A 141 46.96 48.63 -33.73
N SER A 142 46.46 48.62 -32.48
CA SER A 142 47.13 49.34 -31.40
C SER A 142 46.75 48.82 -30.00
N LEU A 143 47.75 48.62 -29.14
CA LEU A 143 47.54 48.32 -27.71
C LEU A 143 47.20 49.60 -26.95
N THR A 144 45.93 50.01 -27.02
CA THR A 144 45.31 50.85 -25.99
C THR A 144 44.03 50.17 -25.52
N THR A 145 44.14 49.41 -24.44
CA THR A 145 43.00 48.80 -23.74
C THR A 145 42.13 49.90 -23.14
N LYS A 146 41.10 50.34 -23.89
CA LYS A 146 39.97 51.05 -23.30
C LYS A 146 39.25 50.08 -22.36
N GLN A 147 39.48 50.24 -21.06
CA GLN A 147 38.66 49.60 -20.04
C GLN A 147 37.23 50.13 -20.15
N TYR A 148 36.31 49.30 -20.62
CA TYR A 148 34.90 49.51 -20.38
C TYR A 148 34.56 48.83 -19.05
N ARG A 149 34.05 49.61 -18.10
CA ARG A 149 33.46 49.11 -16.86
C ARG A 149 31.95 49.27 -17.01
N ASP A 150 31.25 48.18 -17.22
CA ASP A 150 29.83 48.16 -16.87
C ASP A 150 29.77 48.26 -15.34
N THR A 151 28.96 49.16 -14.80
CA THR A 151 28.83 49.40 -13.35
C THR A 151 27.47 48.97 -12.79
N GLU A 152 26.54 48.59 -13.67
CA GLU A 152 25.13 48.41 -13.36
C GLU A 152 24.41 47.68 -14.51
N VAL A 153 23.51 46.75 -14.18
CA VAL A 153 22.58 46.13 -15.14
C VAL A 153 21.15 46.45 -14.73
N ARG A 154 20.33 46.86 -15.70
CA ARG A 154 18.90 47.13 -15.53
C ARG A 154 18.08 46.27 -16.49
N PHE A 155 16.98 45.71 -16.00
CA PHE A 155 16.04 44.96 -16.82
C PHE A 155 14.62 45.06 -16.26
N VAL A 156 13.62 45.07 -17.15
CA VAL A 156 12.21 44.88 -16.77
C VAL A 156 11.75 43.55 -17.34
N LYS A 157 11.22 42.67 -16.49
CA LYS A 157 10.50 41.48 -16.96
C LYS A 157 9.03 41.83 -17.09
N HIS A 158 8.51 41.93 -18.30
CA HIS A 158 7.08 42.14 -18.50
C HIS A 158 6.31 40.82 -18.34
N ALA A 159 5.21 40.86 -17.58
CA ALA A 159 4.31 39.73 -17.39
C ALA A 159 2.87 40.21 -17.11
N GLU A 160 1.89 39.32 -17.26
CA GLU A 160 0.47 39.64 -17.03
C GLU A 160 0.08 39.73 -15.54
N SER A 161 0.99 39.36 -14.64
CA SER A 161 0.82 39.42 -13.18
C SER A 161 2.04 40.07 -12.52
N ASP A 162 1.79 40.88 -11.49
CA ASP A 162 2.80 41.59 -10.67
C ASP A 162 3.32 40.74 -9.48
N GLU A 163 2.89 39.48 -9.35
CA GLU A 163 3.36 38.56 -8.32
C GLU A 163 4.86 38.25 -8.45
N GLU A 164 5.54 38.03 -7.32
CA GLU A 164 6.97 37.69 -7.31
C GLU A 164 7.24 36.37 -8.03
N GLN A 165 8.20 36.38 -8.95
CA GLN A 165 8.56 35.22 -9.76
C GLN A 165 10.04 34.88 -9.61
N TRP A 166 10.33 33.59 -9.46
CA TRP A 166 11.70 33.09 -9.50
C TRP A 166 12.29 33.18 -10.92
N VAL A 167 13.54 33.63 -11.00
CA VAL A 167 14.33 33.71 -12.24
C VAL A 167 15.74 33.21 -12.01
N LEU A 168 16.33 32.64 -13.06
CA LEU A 168 17.76 32.33 -13.11
C LEU A 168 18.48 33.46 -13.84
N LEU A 169 19.34 34.17 -13.11
CA LEU A 169 20.25 35.18 -13.65
C LEU A 169 21.59 34.50 -13.96
N LYS A 170 22.08 34.60 -15.20
CA LYS A 170 23.35 34.02 -15.65
C LYS A 170 24.33 35.13 -16.07
N PHE A 171 25.54 35.08 -15.52
CA PHE A 171 26.60 36.07 -15.78
C PHE A 171 27.79 35.44 -16.50
N ASP A 172 28.39 36.20 -17.43
CA ASP A 172 29.62 35.81 -18.16
C ASP A 172 30.82 35.64 -17.20
N PRO A 173 31.95 35.02 -17.62
CA PRO A 173 32.93 34.50 -16.69
C PRO A 173 33.54 35.59 -15.81
N LEU A 174 33.43 35.38 -14.51
CA LEU A 174 34.03 36.26 -13.53
C LEU A 174 35.56 36.09 -13.58
N LEU A 175 36.29 37.22 -13.64
CA LEU A 175 37.74 37.24 -13.84
C LEU A 175 38.49 37.57 -12.54
N MET A 176 39.53 36.78 -12.24
CA MET A 176 40.58 37.15 -11.29
C MET A 176 41.73 37.81 -12.07
N GLY A 177 41.73 39.14 -12.12
CA GLY A 177 42.64 39.92 -12.95
C GLY A 177 42.43 39.64 -14.46
N ASN A 178 43.27 38.77 -15.02
CA ASN A 178 43.25 38.34 -16.43
C ASN A 178 42.92 36.84 -16.61
N GLU A 179 42.65 36.10 -15.53
CA GLU A 179 42.34 34.66 -15.57
C GLU A 179 40.87 34.37 -15.21
N ILE A 180 40.30 33.31 -15.78
CA ILE A 180 38.92 32.87 -15.53
C ILE A 180 38.84 32.16 -14.18
N LEU A 181 37.83 32.49 -13.37
CA LEU A 181 37.57 31.81 -12.10
C LEU A 181 37.34 30.30 -12.29
N ASN A 182 38.05 29.50 -11.49
CA ASN A 182 37.81 28.06 -11.41
C ASN A 182 36.47 27.76 -10.70
N SER A 183 35.95 26.55 -10.89
CA SER A 183 34.64 26.14 -10.37
C SER A 183 34.53 26.16 -8.83
N ALA A 184 35.63 25.95 -8.11
CA ALA A 184 35.63 25.99 -6.64
C ALA A 184 35.57 27.43 -6.09
N SER A 185 36.22 28.39 -6.74
CA SER A 185 36.18 29.81 -6.37
C SER A 185 34.91 30.51 -6.86
N ALA A 186 34.33 30.08 -7.99
CA ALA A 186 33.00 30.51 -8.44
C ALA A 186 31.91 30.18 -7.40
N ALA A 187 32.03 29.02 -6.73
CA ALA A 187 31.11 28.56 -5.68
C ALA A 187 31.13 29.39 -4.38
N GLN A 188 32.00 30.40 -4.28
CA GLN A 188 32.11 31.29 -3.12
C GLN A 188 31.53 32.70 -3.38
N VAL A 189 30.95 32.94 -4.56
CA VAL A 189 30.26 34.20 -4.90
C VAL A 189 28.77 34.05 -4.58
N PHE A 190 28.24 34.91 -3.72
CA PHE A 190 26.83 34.90 -3.32
C PHE A 190 26.11 36.15 -3.83
N PHE A 191 24.85 36.02 -4.26
CA PHE A 191 23.95 37.15 -4.49
C PHE A 191 23.12 37.39 -3.24
N ARG A 192 23.14 38.62 -2.71
CA ARG A 192 22.49 38.97 -1.44
C ARG A 192 20.98 38.80 -1.56
N GLY A 193 20.39 38.04 -0.64
CA GLY A 193 18.95 37.73 -0.64
C GLY A 193 18.53 36.55 -1.52
N SER A 194 19.48 35.81 -2.12
CA SER A 194 19.23 34.60 -2.91
C SER A 194 20.03 33.41 -2.35
N PRO A 195 19.42 32.20 -2.24
CA PRO A 195 20.19 30.97 -2.11
C PRO A 195 20.85 30.66 -3.47
N GLY A 196 22.06 31.16 -3.67
CA GLY A 196 22.81 30.98 -4.92
C GLY A 196 23.19 29.52 -5.18
N ILE A 197 22.89 29.01 -6.39
CA ILE A 197 23.39 27.72 -6.90
C ILE A 197 24.51 28.02 -7.89
N SER A 198 25.77 27.96 -7.46
CA SER A 198 26.90 28.14 -8.37
C SER A 198 27.12 26.90 -9.25
N ILE A 199 26.51 26.90 -10.44
CA ILE A 199 26.76 25.90 -11.48
C ILE A 199 27.99 26.30 -12.31
N GLY A 200 29.18 25.97 -11.81
CA GLY A 200 30.45 26.41 -12.39
C GLY A 200 31.09 25.43 -13.39
N TYR A 201 30.99 25.73 -14.68
CA TYR A 201 31.91 25.24 -15.71
C TYR A 201 32.36 26.45 -16.56
N PHE A 202 33.66 26.63 -16.76
CA PHE A 202 34.26 27.82 -17.40
C PHE A 202 33.85 29.19 -16.82
N GLY A 203 33.82 29.33 -15.49
CA GLY A 203 33.75 30.63 -14.79
C GLY A 203 32.41 31.37 -14.82
N THR A 204 31.41 30.88 -15.56
CA THR A 204 30.02 31.36 -15.51
C THR A 204 29.43 31.13 -14.12
N VAL A 205 28.62 32.07 -13.62
CA VAL A 205 27.85 31.89 -12.36
C VAL A 205 26.37 32.15 -12.59
N GLY A 206 25.53 31.32 -11.95
CA GLY A 206 24.07 31.41 -11.97
C GLY A 206 23.50 31.72 -10.58
N PHE A 207 22.43 32.51 -10.52
CA PHE A 207 21.75 32.87 -9.27
C PHE A 207 20.24 32.75 -9.42
N VAL A 208 19.59 32.06 -8.47
CA VAL A 208 18.13 31.86 -8.46
C VAL A 208 17.52 32.85 -7.47
N THR A 209 16.91 33.91 -7.98
CA THR A 209 16.34 34.99 -7.15
C THR A 209 14.89 35.26 -7.51
N LYS A 210 14.14 35.85 -6.58
CA LYS A 210 12.82 36.42 -6.86
C LYS A 210 12.97 37.81 -7.46
N ILE A 211 12.12 38.13 -8.43
CA ILE A 211 11.92 39.49 -8.93
C ILE A 211 10.42 39.81 -8.98
N LYS A 212 10.06 41.09 -8.92
CA LYS A 212 8.74 41.55 -9.33
C LYS A 212 8.70 41.81 -10.83
N PRO A 213 7.79 41.17 -11.59
CA PRO A 213 7.50 41.58 -12.96
C PRO A 213 7.00 43.02 -13.02
N ASN A 214 7.05 43.62 -14.21
CA ASN A 214 6.63 44.99 -14.52
C ASN A 214 7.34 46.11 -13.72
N VAL A 215 8.36 45.76 -12.92
CA VAL A 215 9.20 46.68 -12.14
C VAL A 215 10.65 46.60 -12.65
N GLU A 216 11.31 47.74 -12.83
CA GLU A 216 12.74 47.80 -13.16
C GLU A 216 13.56 47.15 -12.03
N GLN A 217 14.23 46.05 -12.38
CA GLN A 217 15.18 45.36 -11.53
C GLN A 217 16.57 45.94 -11.79
N ARG A 218 17.31 46.20 -10.72
CA ARG A 218 18.66 46.76 -10.74
C ARG A 218 19.61 45.76 -10.09
N VAL A 219 20.68 45.41 -10.80
CA VAL A 219 21.76 44.56 -10.29
C VAL A 219 23.09 45.31 -10.40
N THR A 220 23.84 45.33 -9.31
CA THR A 220 25.10 46.04 -9.15
C THR A 220 26.14 45.16 -8.46
N GLU A 221 27.42 45.55 -8.50
CA GLU A 221 28.50 44.85 -7.79
C GLU A 221 28.26 44.73 -6.27
N ALA A 222 27.50 45.67 -5.69
CA ALA A 222 27.18 45.70 -4.25
C ALA A 222 26.14 44.64 -3.83
N ASP A 223 25.38 44.10 -4.78
CA ASP A 223 24.41 43.03 -4.55
C ASP A 223 25.08 41.66 -4.45
N PHE A 224 26.39 41.58 -4.67
CA PHE A 224 27.19 40.38 -4.47
C PHE A 224 27.97 40.43 -3.15
N GLN A 225 28.21 39.25 -2.57
CA GLN A 225 29.24 39.03 -1.56
C GLN A 225 30.39 38.27 -2.22
N TRP A 226 31.50 38.97 -2.38
CA TRP A 226 32.73 38.45 -2.96
C TRP A 226 33.59 37.75 -1.90
N PRO A 227 34.27 36.64 -2.23
CA PRO A 227 35.30 36.10 -1.35
C PRO A 227 36.46 37.09 -1.22
N SER A 228 37.09 37.14 -0.06
CA SER A 228 38.17 38.08 0.25
C SER A 228 39.46 37.74 -0.51
N HIS A 229 39.58 38.17 -1.77
CA HIS A 229 40.76 37.95 -2.60
C HIS A 229 41.22 39.26 -3.28
N PRO A 230 42.49 39.69 -3.13
CA PRO A 230 42.94 41.04 -3.49
C PRO A 230 42.96 41.38 -4.99
N ASN A 231 42.65 40.42 -5.88
CA ASN A 231 42.74 40.56 -7.34
C ASN A 231 41.41 40.28 -8.08
N LEU A 232 40.29 40.12 -7.36
CA LEU A 232 38.98 40.02 -8.00
C LEU A 232 38.56 41.37 -8.58
N GLN A 233 38.05 41.36 -9.81
CA GLN A 233 37.48 42.55 -10.46
C GLN A 233 36.18 42.14 -11.14
N TRP A 234 35.07 42.78 -10.79
CA TRP A 234 33.83 42.57 -11.53
C TRP A 234 33.95 43.15 -12.95
N LYS A 235 33.64 42.31 -13.93
CA LYS A 235 33.62 42.59 -15.38
C LYS A 235 32.41 41.90 -16.05
N GLY A 236 31.40 41.51 -15.25
CA GLY A 236 30.39 40.55 -15.67
C GLY A 236 29.27 41.19 -16.48
N HIS A 237 29.19 40.84 -17.76
CA HIS A 237 28.00 41.11 -18.57
C HIS A 237 26.87 40.13 -18.18
N LEU A 238 25.62 40.60 -18.17
CA LEU A 238 24.44 39.74 -18.00
C LEU A 238 24.20 39.00 -19.32
N LEU A 239 24.61 37.73 -19.40
CA LEU A 239 24.47 36.91 -20.60
C LEU A 239 23.01 36.69 -21.00
N SER A 240 22.20 36.29 -20.02
CA SER A 240 20.83 35.87 -20.24
C SER A 240 20.02 35.83 -18.94
N ILE A 241 18.75 36.20 -19.05
CA ILE A 241 17.74 35.91 -18.04
C ILE A 241 16.94 34.71 -18.55
N ALA A 242 16.91 33.63 -17.78
CA ALA A 242 16.03 32.49 -18.05
C ALA A 242 14.86 32.51 -17.07
N ARG A 243 13.64 32.34 -17.58
CA ARG A 243 12.50 31.94 -16.75
C ARG A 243 12.83 30.54 -16.21
N VAL A 244 12.81 30.39 -14.89
CA VAL A 244 12.56 29.06 -14.30
C VAL A 244 11.11 28.77 -14.59
N SER A 245 10.84 28.00 -15.66
CA SER A 245 9.51 27.46 -15.91
C SER A 245 9.13 26.53 -14.76
N ASN A 246 7.82 26.34 -14.52
CA ASN A 246 7.33 25.33 -13.59
C ASN A 246 7.48 23.90 -14.16
N SER A 247 8.66 23.57 -14.69
CA SER A 247 9.21 22.23 -14.52
C SER A 247 9.42 22.08 -13.01
N VAL A 248 8.37 21.58 -12.34
CA VAL A 248 8.41 21.18 -10.93
C VAL A 248 9.64 20.29 -10.78
N ILE A 249 10.61 20.72 -9.96
CA ILE A 249 11.70 19.84 -9.56
C ILE A 249 11.03 18.73 -8.79
N SER A 250 10.93 17.53 -9.39
CA SER A 250 10.26 16.42 -8.72
C SER A 250 11.03 16.10 -7.45
N SER A 251 10.30 16.19 -6.34
CA SER A 251 10.79 16.17 -4.97
C SER A 251 9.63 15.84 -4.04
N THR A 252 8.91 14.78 -4.38
CA THR A 252 7.71 14.31 -3.67
C THR A 252 8.05 13.18 -2.70
N ILE A 253 7.20 13.07 -1.66
CA ILE A 253 7.15 11.95 -0.72
C ILE A 253 5.81 11.28 -1.01
N VAL A 254 5.80 10.03 -1.44
CA VAL A 254 4.60 9.33 -1.92
C VAL A 254 4.51 7.96 -1.24
N PRO A 255 3.46 7.66 -0.46
CA PRO A 255 3.23 6.33 0.09
C PRO A 255 2.59 5.42 -0.98
N ASP A 256 2.55 4.11 -0.74
CA ASP A 256 1.59 3.22 -1.42
C ASP A 256 0.19 3.52 -0.83
N TRP A 257 -0.64 4.24 -1.59
CA TRP A 257 -1.90 4.80 -1.12
C TRP A 257 -3.07 3.84 -1.33
N ASN A 258 -3.03 3.02 -2.37
CA ASN A 258 -4.09 2.06 -2.69
C ASN A 258 -3.83 0.66 -2.12
N HIS A 259 -2.63 0.42 -1.57
CA HIS A 259 -2.15 -0.84 -1.02
C HIS A 259 -2.05 -1.96 -2.07
N ASP A 260 -1.72 -1.59 -3.32
CA ASP A 260 -1.50 -2.55 -4.41
C ASP A 260 -0.07 -3.14 -4.47
N ARG A 261 0.79 -2.71 -3.53
CA ARG A 261 2.22 -3.02 -3.36
C ARG A 261 3.14 -2.28 -4.31
N LYS A 262 2.66 -1.23 -4.98
CA LYS A 262 3.46 -0.35 -5.86
C LYS A 262 3.16 1.11 -5.54
N ILE A 263 4.01 1.99 -6.09
CA ILE A 263 3.84 3.43 -5.99
C ILE A 263 3.93 4.01 -7.41
N ASP A 264 2.76 4.34 -7.98
CA ASP A 264 2.64 4.83 -9.36
C ASP A 264 2.08 6.26 -9.46
N SER A 265 1.30 6.54 -10.49
CA SER A 265 0.57 7.79 -10.71
C SER A 265 -0.72 7.90 -9.88
N LEU A 266 -1.30 6.78 -9.44
CA LEU A 266 -2.55 6.76 -8.66
C LEU A 266 -2.35 7.27 -7.23
N ASP A 267 -1.17 7.04 -6.65
CA ASP A 267 -0.83 7.45 -5.27
C ASP A 267 -0.40 8.92 -5.16
N GLN A 268 0.01 9.52 -6.28
CA GLN A 268 0.53 10.87 -6.30
C GLN A 268 -0.54 11.89 -5.93
N ASN A 269 -0.20 12.76 -4.97
CA ASN A 269 -1.06 13.83 -4.45
C ASN A 269 -2.30 13.36 -3.68
N GLN A 270 -2.41 12.08 -3.31
CA GLN A 270 -3.52 11.58 -2.48
C GLN A 270 -3.37 12.00 -1.02
N ALA A 271 -2.15 11.87 -0.47
CA ALA A 271 -1.80 12.33 0.87
C ALA A 271 -1.76 13.87 0.94
N THR A 272 -2.77 14.48 1.56
CA THR A 272 -2.92 15.94 1.71
C THR A 272 -3.30 16.32 3.14
N ALA A 273 -3.27 17.61 3.48
CA ALA A 273 -3.59 18.07 4.84
C ALA A 273 -5.03 17.75 5.29
N PHE A 274 -5.95 17.55 4.35
CA PHE A 274 -7.34 17.15 4.61
C PHE A 274 -7.55 15.63 4.49
N ASN A 275 -6.58 14.93 3.90
CA ASN A 275 -6.60 13.52 3.58
C ASN A 275 -5.21 12.91 3.83
N PRO A 276 -4.74 12.86 5.10
CA PRO A 276 -3.41 12.37 5.41
C PRO A 276 -3.30 10.87 5.07
N PHE A 277 -2.08 10.40 4.82
CA PHE A 277 -1.83 8.96 4.76
C PHE A 277 -2.07 8.35 6.14
N ARG A 278 -2.77 7.22 6.17
CA ARG A 278 -3.27 6.59 7.39
C ARG A 278 -2.65 5.23 7.56
N PHE A 279 -2.13 4.98 8.74
CA PHE A 279 -1.55 3.71 9.12
C PHE A 279 -1.67 3.52 10.64
N TRP A 280 -1.32 2.34 11.13
CA TRP A 280 -1.38 2.02 12.55
C TRP A 280 -0.02 2.09 13.27
N ILE A 281 -0.06 1.92 14.59
CA ILE A 281 1.11 1.71 15.43
C ILE A 281 1.40 0.21 15.43
N ASN A 282 2.67 -0.17 15.30
CA ASN A 282 3.14 -1.55 15.47
C ASN A 282 3.16 -1.91 16.97
N ASP A 283 1.97 -2.01 17.60
CA ASP A 283 1.77 -2.12 19.05
C ASP A 283 1.44 -3.53 19.57
N ASP A 284 1.72 -4.56 18.78
CA ASP A 284 1.71 -5.97 19.20
C ASP A 284 3.14 -6.52 19.38
N HIS A 285 3.28 -7.84 19.56
CA HIS A 285 4.55 -8.51 19.82
C HIS A 285 4.74 -9.74 18.92
N ASP A 286 4.39 -9.63 17.63
CA ASP A 286 4.45 -10.73 16.68
C ASP A 286 5.88 -11.01 16.18
N LEU A 287 6.31 -12.28 16.29
CA LEU A 287 7.68 -12.71 16.04
C LEU A 287 7.79 -13.81 14.97
N GLY A 288 8.90 -13.82 14.23
CA GLY A 288 9.26 -14.91 13.32
C GLY A 288 8.29 -15.12 12.15
N ASP A 289 8.07 -16.39 11.77
CA ASP A 289 7.22 -16.79 10.64
C ASP A 289 5.81 -17.27 11.04
N VAL A 290 5.60 -17.54 12.34
CA VAL A 290 4.34 -18.02 12.91
C VAL A 290 4.10 -17.35 14.27
N ALA A 291 3.02 -16.57 14.37
CA ALA A 291 2.54 -15.93 15.59
C ALA A 291 1.34 -16.72 16.16
N GLU A 292 1.58 -17.53 17.18
CA GLU A 292 0.55 -18.33 17.85
C GLU A 292 0.13 -17.73 19.20
N GLY A 293 -1.16 -17.85 19.52
CA GLY A 293 -1.72 -17.35 20.78
C GLY A 293 -2.20 -15.91 20.67
N ASP A 294 -1.77 -15.10 21.64
CA ASP A 294 -2.28 -13.75 21.96
C ASP A 294 -1.22 -12.64 21.72
N SER A 295 -0.10 -12.93 21.04
CA SER A 295 0.97 -11.96 20.75
C SER A 295 0.48 -10.79 19.89
N ASP A 296 -0.48 -11.06 19.02
CA ASP A 296 -1.09 -10.19 18.02
C ASP A 296 -2.22 -9.29 18.58
N ILE A 297 -2.53 -9.39 19.89
CA ILE A 297 -3.52 -8.52 20.51
C ILE A 297 -2.94 -7.09 20.60
N PRO A 298 -3.56 -6.06 19.99
CA PRO A 298 -3.00 -4.71 19.97
C PRO A 298 -2.82 -4.09 21.37
N GLY A 299 -1.71 -3.38 21.55
CA GLY A 299 -1.33 -2.72 22.80
C GLY A 299 -0.62 -3.62 23.81
N GLN A 300 0.32 -4.45 23.36
CA GLN A 300 1.20 -5.28 24.20
C GLN A 300 2.17 -4.43 25.05
N GLU A 301 2.71 -5.05 26.10
CA GLU A 301 3.94 -4.57 26.77
C GLU A 301 5.17 -5.15 26.05
N ASN A 302 6.20 -4.32 25.80
CA ASN A 302 7.37 -4.68 24.97
C ASN A 302 6.93 -4.92 23.51
N ALA A 303 6.14 -4.00 22.95
CA ALA A 303 5.71 -4.09 21.57
C ALA A 303 6.88 -3.99 20.58
N ASN A 304 6.73 -4.56 19.38
CA ASN A 304 7.78 -4.60 18.35
C ASN A 304 8.42 -3.22 18.09
N HIS A 305 7.60 -2.15 17.99
CA HIS A 305 8.11 -0.78 17.80
C HIS A 305 9.04 -0.24 18.92
N GLU A 306 9.15 -0.91 20.06
CA GLU A 306 10.01 -0.49 21.17
C GLU A 306 11.51 -0.76 20.90
N ASP A 307 11.86 -1.77 20.09
CA ASP A 307 13.24 -2.12 19.73
C ASP A 307 13.63 -1.64 18.31
N ASP A 308 14.93 -1.63 17.98
CA ASP A 308 15.44 -1.04 16.73
C ASP A 308 15.64 -2.09 15.60
N GLU A 309 14.81 -3.14 15.54
CA GLU A 309 14.83 -4.23 14.53
C GLU A 309 13.41 -4.50 13.96
N VAL A 310 13.32 -5.28 12.88
CA VAL A 310 12.06 -5.91 12.41
C VAL A 310 12.04 -7.31 13.01
N ASN A 311 10.98 -7.71 13.70
CA ASN A 311 11.02 -8.90 14.58
C ASN A 311 10.55 -10.21 13.92
N GLY A 312 10.18 -10.19 12.64
CA GLY A 312 9.85 -11.39 11.87
C GLY A 312 9.11 -11.10 10.56
N ARG A 313 8.65 -12.15 9.87
CA ARG A 313 7.69 -12.01 8.76
C ARG A 313 6.26 -11.74 9.25
N CYS A 314 5.93 -12.11 10.48
CA CYS A 314 4.66 -11.75 11.12
C CYS A 314 4.55 -10.25 11.44
N ASP A 315 5.68 -9.58 11.67
CA ASP A 315 5.81 -8.13 11.96
C ASP A 315 5.76 -7.24 10.68
N LEU A 316 6.11 -7.79 9.51
CA LEU A 316 6.09 -7.04 8.24
C LEU A 316 4.74 -6.39 7.84
N PRO A 317 3.55 -6.93 8.15
CA PRO A 317 2.27 -6.25 7.92
C PRO A 317 2.16 -4.89 8.62
N ASP A 318 2.93 -4.63 9.67
CA ASP A 318 2.93 -3.39 10.45
C ASP A 318 3.87 -2.32 9.86
N PHE A 319 4.43 -2.60 8.69
CA PHE A 319 5.20 -1.66 7.88
C PHE A 319 4.47 -1.25 6.59
N PHE A 320 4.73 -0.01 6.16
CA PHE A 320 4.24 0.57 4.90
C PHE A 320 5.39 1.20 4.08
N PRO A 321 5.35 1.15 2.74
CA PRO A 321 6.38 1.76 1.91
C PRO A 321 6.12 3.24 1.61
N VAL A 322 7.20 4.01 1.54
CA VAL A 322 7.21 5.43 1.13
C VAL A 322 8.33 5.69 0.14
N TRP A 323 7.99 6.14 -1.07
CA TRP A 323 8.95 6.52 -2.11
C TRP A 323 9.32 8.00 -2.03
N LEU A 324 10.62 8.29 -2.06
CA LEU A 324 11.19 9.62 -2.17
C LEU A 324 11.65 9.88 -3.61
N ASP A 325 10.86 10.61 -4.40
CA ASP A 325 11.25 11.01 -5.77
C ASP A 325 12.27 12.15 -5.74
N LEU A 326 13.54 11.81 -5.53
CA LEU A 326 14.62 12.79 -5.38
C LEU A 326 15.61 12.81 -6.53
N ASN A 327 15.37 12.08 -7.62
CA ASN A 327 16.35 11.94 -8.69
C ASN A 327 16.73 13.29 -9.33
N GLN A 328 15.74 14.15 -9.59
CA GLN A 328 15.98 15.46 -10.18
C GLN A 328 16.78 16.37 -9.23
N ILE A 329 16.36 16.45 -7.96
CA ILE A 329 17.01 17.31 -6.97
C ILE A 329 18.42 16.81 -6.59
N LEU A 330 18.67 15.50 -6.56
CA LEU A 330 20.00 14.89 -6.33
C LEU A 330 20.99 15.09 -7.49
N ASN A 331 20.49 15.34 -8.70
CA ASN A 331 21.31 15.72 -9.83
C ASN A 331 21.69 17.22 -9.80
N LEU A 332 20.84 18.08 -9.24
CA LEU A 332 21.12 19.51 -9.00
C LEU A 332 21.99 19.74 -7.74
N PHE A 333 21.71 19.00 -6.68
CA PHE A 333 22.36 19.08 -5.37
C PHE A 333 22.82 17.69 -4.91
N PRO A 334 23.97 17.19 -5.43
CA PRO A 334 24.53 15.92 -4.98
C PRO A 334 24.88 15.96 -3.48
N PRO A 335 24.66 14.87 -2.72
CA PRO A 335 24.99 14.81 -1.30
C PRO A 335 26.51 15.03 -1.08
N SER A 336 26.86 15.85 -0.10
CA SER A 336 28.24 16.22 0.21
C SER A 336 28.36 16.79 1.63
N ALA A 337 29.57 17.16 2.05
CA ALA A 337 29.79 17.77 3.37
C ALA A 337 28.98 19.06 3.61
N THR A 338 28.56 19.76 2.55
CA THR A 338 27.74 20.98 2.63
C THR A 338 26.30 20.77 2.15
N VAL A 339 25.92 19.58 1.68
CA VAL A 339 24.59 19.28 1.12
C VAL A 339 24.00 18.06 1.82
N GLN A 340 22.96 18.28 2.65
CA GLN A 340 22.32 17.25 3.46
C GLN A 340 20.82 17.15 3.14
N TYR A 341 20.35 15.92 2.92
CA TYR A 341 18.93 15.58 2.89
C TYR A 341 18.55 15.05 4.28
N LYS A 342 17.50 15.61 4.88
CA LYS A 342 17.06 15.24 6.23
C LYS A 342 15.61 14.81 6.23
N LEU A 343 15.30 13.75 6.96
CA LEU A 343 13.94 13.29 7.20
C LEU A 343 13.61 13.52 8.68
N LYS A 344 12.47 14.12 8.97
CA LYS A 344 12.03 14.46 10.33
C LYS A 344 10.52 14.28 10.49
N GLN A 345 10.10 14.00 11.71
CA GLN A 345 8.69 13.89 12.09
C GLN A 345 8.57 14.48 13.51
N ALA A 346 7.65 15.43 13.72
CA ALA A 346 7.73 16.33 14.87
C ALA A 346 7.61 15.65 16.25
N ASP A 347 6.84 14.55 16.32
CA ASP A 347 6.57 13.81 17.55
C ASP A 347 7.55 12.65 17.76
N ALA A 348 8.44 12.41 16.79
CA ALA A 348 9.31 11.24 16.68
C ALA A 348 8.54 9.91 16.73
N ALA A 349 7.47 9.82 15.93
CA ALA A 349 6.45 8.76 15.97
C ALA A 349 6.55 7.71 14.83
N VAL A 350 7.68 7.67 14.13
CA VAL A 350 7.94 6.72 13.04
C VAL A 350 9.41 6.26 13.04
N LYS A 351 9.62 5.02 12.62
CA LYS A 351 10.93 4.44 12.30
C LYS A 351 11.05 4.19 10.79
N ILE A 352 12.28 4.03 10.29
CA ILE A 352 12.55 3.66 8.89
C ILE A 352 13.54 2.51 8.78
N VAL A 353 13.31 1.66 7.78
CA VAL A 353 14.29 0.72 7.25
C VAL A 353 14.66 1.18 5.84
N TYR A 354 15.97 1.31 5.58
CA TYR A 354 16.47 1.60 4.23
C TYR A 354 16.30 0.39 3.33
N THR A 355 15.87 0.60 2.08
CA THR A 355 15.68 -0.50 1.11
C THR A 355 16.38 -0.21 -0.21
N ASP A 356 16.72 -1.26 -0.96
CA ASP A 356 17.04 -1.17 -2.39
C ASP A 356 15.81 -1.49 -3.28
N LEU A 357 14.59 -1.25 -2.80
CA LEU A 357 13.38 -1.46 -3.61
C LEU A 357 13.19 -0.32 -4.63
N THR A 358 12.59 -0.65 -5.78
CA THR A 358 12.00 0.36 -6.66
C THR A 358 10.55 0.62 -6.27
N LYS A 359 10.00 1.75 -6.71
CA LYS A 359 8.58 2.09 -6.55
C LYS A 359 7.62 1.04 -7.14
N ASP A 360 8.05 0.33 -8.19
CA ASP A 360 7.28 -0.76 -8.83
C ASP A 360 7.37 -2.09 -8.03
N GLN A 361 8.12 -2.09 -6.93
CA GLN A 361 8.42 -3.19 -6.02
C GLN A 361 8.20 -2.76 -4.55
N ALA A 362 7.42 -1.70 -4.31
CA ALA A 362 7.40 -0.98 -3.05
C ALA A 362 6.98 -1.87 -1.86
N GLY A 363 5.92 -2.68 -2.04
CA GLY A 363 5.44 -3.66 -1.07
C GLY A 363 6.08 -5.04 -1.18
N ASN A 364 7.19 -5.22 -1.91
CA ASN A 364 7.80 -6.55 -2.08
C ASN A 364 8.24 -7.19 -0.76
N PHE A 365 8.55 -6.41 0.28
CA PHE A 365 8.89 -6.94 1.60
C PHE A 365 7.79 -7.84 2.16
N LEU A 366 6.52 -7.53 1.88
CA LEU A 366 5.37 -8.32 2.33
C LEU A 366 5.24 -9.69 1.65
N THR A 367 5.79 -9.88 0.44
CA THR A 367 5.43 -11.04 -0.41
C THR A 367 6.57 -11.68 -1.19
N THR A 368 7.80 -11.15 -1.11
CA THR A 368 8.97 -11.63 -1.85
C THR A 368 10.23 -11.63 -0.98
N GLU A 369 10.99 -12.72 -0.99
CA GLU A 369 12.29 -12.76 -0.32
C GLU A 369 13.23 -11.66 -0.82
N GLY A 370 13.98 -11.06 0.09
CA GLY A 370 14.99 -10.06 -0.26
C GLY A 370 15.93 -9.76 0.90
N ASN A 371 17.21 -9.58 0.56
CA ASN A 371 18.30 -9.33 1.50
C ASN A 371 18.99 -7.97 1.26
N THR A 372 18.21 -6.98 0.82
CA THR A 372 18.71 -5.64 0.43
C THR A 372 18.17 -4.53 1.34
N TYR A 373 17.92 -4.88 2.59
CA TYR A 373 17.35 -4.01 3.62
C TYR A 373 18.43 -3.54 4.60
N GLY A 374 18.06 -2.57 5.44
CA GLY A 374 18.90 -2.01 6.48
C GLY A 374 19.93 -0.97 6.01
N PRO A 375 20.68 -0.35 6.95
CA PRO A 375 21.63 0.74 6.69
C PRO A 375 22.72 0.41 5.66
N SER A 376 23.04 -0.88 5.50
CA SER A 376 24.08 -1.42 4.63
C SER A 376 23.55 -2.21 3.42
N PHE A 377 22.22 -2.33 3.26
CA PHE A 377 21.55 -3.05 2.15
C PHE A 377 21.96 -4.53 2.03
N ASN A 378 22.06 -5.22 3.17
CA ASN A 378 22.54 -6.61 3.26
C ASN A 378 21.81 -7.46 4.32
N GLN A 379 20.73 -6.93 4.92
CA GLN A 379 19.84 -7.64 5.85
C GLN A 379 18.60 -8.14 5.12
N ASN A 380 17.98 -9.21 5.63
CA ASN A 380 16.66 -9.63 5.16
C ASN A 380 15.58 -8.67 5.68
N ALA A 381 14.41 -8.63 5.05
CA ALA A 381 13.33 -7.71 5.43
C ALA A 381 12.89 -7.89 6.89
N PHE A 382 12.81 -9.15 7.34
CA PHE A 382 12.27 -9.62 8.62
C PHE A 382 13.26 -9.59 9.80
N GLU A 383 14.41 -8.92 9.64
CA GLU A 383 15.52 -8.81 10.63
C GLU A 383 16.38 -7.55 10.31
N ALA A 384 15.75 -6.49 9.80
CA ALA A 384 16.44 -5.29 9.33
C ALA A 384 16.49 -4.20 10.42
N ASP A 385 17.61 -3.46 10.52
CA ASP A 385 17.72 -2.39 11.53
C ASP A 385 16.68 -1.28 11.25
N ALA A 386 15.80 -1.02 12.21
CA ALA A 386 14.82 0.06 12.21
C ALA A 386 15.41 1.33 12.86
N ILE A 387 15.24 2.49 12.21
CA ILE A 387 15.90 3.74 12.62
C ILE A 387 14.86 4.79 12.99
N ALA A 388 14.83 5.18 14.27
CA ALA A 388 13.91 6.21 14.77
C ALA A 388 14.13 7.57 14.10
N ILE A 389 13.07 8.15 13.54
CA ILE A 389 13.08 9.53 13.06
C ILE A 389 12.91 10.48 14.25
N ALA A 390 14.00 11.09 14.71
CA ALA A 390 13.94 12.11 15.76
C ALA A 390 13.22 13.40 15.30
N SER A 391 12.69 14.16 16.27
CA SER A 391 12.00 15.45 16.02
C SER A 391 12.89 16.53 15.41
N PHE A 392 14.20 16.50 15.69
CA PHE A 392 15.22 17.33 15.05
C PHE A 392 15.67 16.82 13.67
N GLY A 393 15.25 15.61 13.28
CA GLY A 393 15.54 14.97 12.01
C GLY A 393 16.83 14.15 11.96
N ILE A 394 16.81 13.10 11.15
CA ILE A 394 17.98 12.29 10.77
C ILE A 394 18.50 12.73 9.40
N VAL A 395 19.81 12.61 9.17
CA VAL A 395 20.39 12.80 7.82
C VAL A 395 20.28 11.48 7.05
N LEU A 396 19.73 11.53 5.84
CA LEU A 396 19.57 10.34 5.01
C LEU A 396 20.93 9.76 4.58
N ASN A 397 21.02 8.43 4.58
CA ASN A 397 22.23 7.68 4.24
C ASN A 397 22.73 8.03 2.82
N ASN A 398 24.01 8.38 2.67
CA ASN A 398 24.58 8.77 1.37
C ASN A 398 24.50 7.66 0.32
N SER A 399 24.65 6.39 0.70
CA SER A 399 24.52 5.24 -0.20
C SER A 399 23.08 5.07 -0.70
N PHE A 400 22.08 5.34 0.16
CA PHE A 400 20.67 5.40 -0.25
C PHE A 400 20.44 6.51 -1.29
N LEU A 401 20.88 7.73 -1.00
CA LEU A 401 20.75 8.88 -1.92
C LEU A 401 21.46 8.64 -3.26
N LEU A 402 22.62 7.97 -3.26
CA LEU A 402 23.32 7.60 -4.50
C LEU A 402 22.56 6.56 -5.33
N LYS A 403 21.83 5.62 -4.72
CA LYS A 403 20.92 4.70 -5.45
C LYS A 403 19.81 5.49 -6.17
N ILE A 404 19.17 6.44 -5.50
CA ILE A 404 18.12 7.31 -6.10
C ILE A 404 18.69 8.15 -7.24
N LYS A 405 19.88 8.74 -7.04
CA LYS A 405 20.53 9.55 -8.09
C LYS A 405 20.83 8.73 -9.36
N ASN A 406 21.23 7.47 -9.20
CA ASN A 406 21.57 6.58 -10.30
C ASN A 406 20.36 5.91 -10.97
N ASN A 407 19.22 5.81 -10.28
CA ASN A 407 17.99 5.25 -10.82
C ASN A 407 16.76 5.96 -10.22
N ALA A 408 15.99 6.65 -11.07
CA ALA A 408 14.83 7.43 -10.66
C ALA A 408 13.69 6.61 -10.04
N ASN A 409 13.60 5.30 -10.30
CA ASN A 409 12.58 4.45 -9.67
C ASN A 409 12.97 3.97 -8.26
N LYS A 410 14.20 4.25 -7.78
CA LYS A 410 14.65 3.89 -6.41
C LYS A 410 14.26 4.98 -5.41
N GLY A 411 14.39 4.66 -4.13
CA GLY A 411 14.14 5.60 -3.02
C GLY A 411 12.98 5.21 -2.12
N VAL A 412 12.61 3.93 -2.10
CA VAL A 412 11.61 3.41 -1.17
C VAL A 412 12.24 3.22 0.21
N LEU A 413 11.58 3.78 1.23
CA LEU A 413 11.77 3.45 2.63
C LEU A 413 10.63 2.53 3.05
N MET A 414 10.93 1.56 3.91
CA MET A 414 9.93 0.81 4.66
C MET A 414 9.77 1.49 6.02
N MET A 415 8.55 1.74 6.48
CA MET A 415 8.25 2.59 7.64
C MET A 415 7.20 1.95 8.55
N GLU A 416 7.31 2.17 9.86
CA GLU A 416 6.33 1.76 10.86
C GLU A 416 5.91 2.97 11.73
N GLY A 417 4.77 2.85 12.41
CA GLY A 417 4.29 3.81 13.41
C GLY A 417 4.64 3.38 14.83
N THR A 418 5.14 4.29 15.66
CA THR A 418 5.62 3.98 17.03
C THR A 418 4.81 4.63 18.15
N LYS A 419 3.80 5.47 17.82
CA LYS A 419 2.84 6.12 18.74
C LYS A 419 1.85 6.99 17.96
N PRO A 420 0.73 7.46 18.57
CA PRO A 420 -0.21 8.32 17.88
C PRO A 420 0.40 9.65 17.42
N THR A 421 0.11 10.06 16.18
CA THR A 421 0.51 11.37 15.64
C THR A 421 -0.36 11.82 14.48
N THR A 422 -0.51 13.15 14.33
CA THR A 422 -1.03 13.80 13.11
C THR A 422 -0.02 14.75 12.49
N ALA A 423 1.25 14.72 12.93
CA ALA A 423 2.30 15.59 12.40
C ALA A 423 2.93 14.95 11.14
N PRO A 424 3.14 15.73 10.06
CA PRO A 424 3.61 15.21 8.79
C PRO A 424 5.02 14.62 8.88
N LEU A 425 5.31 13.68 7.99
CA LEU A 425 6.68 13.34 7.61
C LEU A 425 7.22 14.49 6.75
N ILE A 426 8.38 15.02 7.11
CA ILE A 426 8.99 16.18 6.44
C ILE A 426 10.36 15.81 5.91
N LEU A 427 10.57 16.05 4.61
CA LEU A 427 11.87 15.99 3.96
C LEU A 427 12.41 17.41 3.78
N GLU A 428 13.62 17.67 4.28
CA GLU A 428 14.32 18.95 4.14
C GLU A 428 15.62 18.79 3.34
N LEU A 429 15.94 19.75 2.48
CA LEU A 429 17.27 19.88 1.86
C LEU A 429 18.01 21.09 2.43
N TRP A 430 19.20 20.83 2.95
CA TRP A 430 20.09 21.81 3.56
C TRP A 430 21.35 21.98 2.72
N VAL A 431 21.69 23.21 2.35
CA VAL A 431 22.90 23.58 1.60
C VAL A 431 23.65 24.68 2.34
N GLY A 432 24.93 24.44 2.68
CA GLY A 432 25.76 25.39 3.40
C GLY A 432 25.24 25.73 4.82
N GLY A 433 24.43 24.85 5.41
CA GLY A 433 23.73 25.11 6.68
C GLY A 433 22.41 25.88 6.56
N ILE A 434 21.97 26.21 5.33
CA ILE A 434 20.68 26.88 5.06
C ILE A 434 19.69 25.84 4.52
N LYS A 435 18.48 25.78 5.07
CA LYS A 435 17.39 24.99 4.45
C LYS A 435 16.91 25.70 3.18
N ILE A 436 17.03 25.03 2.05
CA ILE A 436 16.65 25.58 0.73
C ILE A 436 15.36 24.97 0.17
N PHE A 437 14.92 23.83 0.69
CA PHE A 437 13.70 23.15 0.26
C PHE A 437 13.11 22.31 1.41
N GLU A 438 11.79 22.16 1.40
CA GLU A 438 11.01 21.34 2.31
C GLU A 438 9.82 20.73 1.55
N GLN A 439 9.58 19.42 1.72
CA GLN A 439 8.36 18.73 1.31
C GLN A 439 7.73 18.05 2.53
N GLN A 440 6.40 17.97 2.54
CA GLN A 440 5.64 17.30 3.58
C GLN A 440 4.77 16.19 2.99
N MET A 441 4.63 15.09 3.73
CA MET A 441 3.60 14.07 3.57
C MET A 441 2.77 14.05 4.85
N PRO A 442 1.52 14.54 4.83
CA PRO A 442 0.63 14.48 5.98
C PRO A 442 0.36 13.04 6.41
N LEU A 443 0.50 12.78 7.71
CA LEU A 443 0.36 11.47 8.35
C LEU A 443 -0.77 11.49 9.37
N SER A 444 -1.34 10.31 9.61
CA SER A 444 -2.24 10.02 10.72
C SER A 444 -1.98 8.59 11.19
N ILE A 445 -1.33 8.48 12.34
CA ILE A 445 -0.96 7.20 12.97
C ILE A 445 -1.68 7.13 14.32
N ASP A 446 -2.31 6.00 14.61
CA ASP A 446 -3.06 5.69 15.84
C ASP A 446 -3.19 4.15 15.95
N GLY A 447 -3.68 3.60 17.05
CA GLY A 447 -3.80 2.13 17.21
C GLY A 447 -4.68 1.49 16.13
N VAL A 448 -4.39 0.24 15.73
CA VAL A 448 -5.08 -0.44 14.60
C VAL A 448 -6.60 -0.53 14.79
N GLU A 449 -7.07 -0.67 16.04
CA GLU A 449 -8.50 -0.65 16.41
C GLU A 449 -9.20 0.71 16.14
N LYS A 450 -8.47 1.77 15.75
CA LYS A 450 -9.02 3.05 15.27
C LYS A 450 -9.25 3.09 13.76
N MET A 451 -8.85 2.04 13.03
CA MET A 451 -9.00 1.91 11.59
C MET A 451 -10.16 0.99 11.17
N TYR A 452 -10.87 0.39 12.12
CA TYR A 452 -12.03 -0.44 11.85
C TYR A 452 -13.13 -0.30 12.91
N ARG A 453 -14.24 -1.02 12.71
CA ARG A 453 -15.37 -1.10 13.64
C ARG A 453 -15.41 -2.44 14.34
N SER A 454 -15.90 -2.48 15.56
CA SER A 454 -16.09 -3.73 16.32
C SER A 454 -17.51 -3.83 16.83
N ILE A 455 -18.08 -5.03 16.83
CA ILE A 455 -19.33 -5.33 17.53
C ILE A 455 -19.11 -6.55 18.43
N ASN A 456 -19.28 -6.31 19.73
CA ASN A 456 -19.34 -7.36 20.71
C ASN A 456 -20.78 -7.84 20.85
N ILE A 457 -21.00 -9.13 20.55
CA ILE A 457 -22.28 -9.83 20.68
C ILE A 457 -22.25 -10.90 21.78
N ARG A 458 -21.21 -10.95 22.62
CA ARG A 458 -21.07 -11.86 23.79
C ARG A 458 -22.08 -11.51 24.89
N PRO A 459 -23.02 -12.41 25.25
CA PRO A 459 -23.70 -12.35 26.55
C PRO A 459 -22.76 -12.25 27.75
N SER A 460 -21.57 -12.88 27.69
CA SER A 460 -20.58 -12.85 28.79
C SER A 460 -19.89 -11.50 29.01
N GLY A 461 -19.96 -10.58 28.04
CA GLY A 461 -19.19 -9.34 28.02
C GLY A 461 -17.85 -9.48 27.29
N GLY A 462 -17.05 -8.40 27.27
CA GLY A 462 -15.77 -8.32 26.55
C GLY A 462 -15.47 -6.90 26.07
N PRO A 463 -14.64 -6.72 25.02
CA PRO A 463 -14.32 -5.42 24.44
C PRO A 463 -15.58 -4.59 24.09
N PRO A 464 -15.55 -3.26 24.24
CA PRO A 464 -16.71 -2.41 23.96
C PRO A 464 -16.99 -2.34 22.45
N THR A 465 -18.27 -2.45 22.07
CA THR A 465 -18.74 -2.22 20.71
C THR A 465 -18.41 -0.80 20.22
N SER A 466 -17.75 -0.72 19.06
CA SER A 466 -17.36 0.51 18.37
C SER A 466 -17.93 0.53 16.95
N THR A 467 -19.15 1.04 16.79
CA THR A 467 -19.89 1.10 15.52
C THR A 467 -19.76 2.43 14.78
N GLY A 468 -19.13 3.43 15.41
CA GLY A 468 -18.91 4.76 14.84
C GLY A 468 -18.02 4.76 13.61
N GLU A 469 -17.89 5.90 12.92
CA GLU A 469 -16.89 6.06 11.86
C GLU A 469 -15.47 5.95 12.45
N PRO A 470 -14.58 5.08 11.94
CA PRO A 470 -13.24 4.91 12.50
C PRO A 470 -12.41 6.19 12.35
N ALA A 471 -11.89 6.69 13.48
CA ALA A 471 -11.19 7.97 13.53
C ALA A 471 -9.93 8.02 12.64
N ASN A 472 -9.27 6.87 12.46
CA ASN A 472 -8.09 6.74 11.62
C ASN A 472 -8.34 5.94 10.32
N ASN A 473 -9.59 5.69 9.93
CA ASN A 473 -9.96 5.16 8.61
C ASN A 473 -11.41 5.58 8.25
N PRO A 474 -11.61 6.86 7.89
CA PRO A 474 -12.95 7.41 7.68
C PRO A 474 -13.65 6.87 6.43
N ASP A 475 -14.97 6.78 6.50
CA ASP A 475 -15.86 6.07 5.58
C ASP A 475 -15.86 6.57 4.13
N TYR A 476 -15.30 7.76 3.89
CA TYR A 476 -15.13 8.36 2.56
C TYR A 476 -13.93 7.78 1.79
N LEU A 477 -12.96 7.17 2.49
CA LEU A 477 -11.85 6.43 1.88
C LEU A 477 -12.30 5.05 1.39
N ASN A 478 -13.28 4.48 2.07
CA ASN A 478 -13.75 3.12 1.84
C ASN A 478 -14.75 3.02 0.68
N THR A 479 -14.90 1.81 0.17
CA THR A 479 -16.05 1.44 -0.66
C THR A 479 -17.34 1.47 0.17
N ARG A 480 -18.50 1.33 -0.49
CA ARG A 480 -19.80 1.19 0.18
C ARG A 480 -20.12 -0.25 0.63
N LYS A 481 -19.13 -1.15 0.54
CA LYS A 481 -19.23 -2.53 1.00
C LYS A 481 -18.79 -2.64 2.46
N ASN A 482 -19.43 -3.54 3.19
CA ASN A 482 -19.06 -3.91 4.54
C ASN A 482 -18.53 -5.34 4.54
N VAL A 483 -17.40 -5.55 5.21
CA VAL A 483 -16.83 -6.87 5.49
C VAL A 483 -16.98 -7.13 6.98
N PHE A 484 -17.67 -8.20 7.33
CA PHE A 484 -17.86 -8.66 8.70
C PHE A 484 -17.01 -9.90 8.93
N PHE A 485 -16.12 -9.90 9.93
CA PHE A 485 -15.30 -11.07 10.26
C PHE A 485 -15.70 -11.66 11.62
N LEU A 486 -15.92 -12.99 11.67
CA LEU A 486 -16.19 -13.75 12.90
C LEU A 486 -15.06 -14.75 13.15
N HIS A 487 -14.50 -14.70 14.35
CA HIS A 487 -13.55 -15.68 14.85
C HIS A 487 -14.19 -17.05 15.16
N GLY A 488 -13.35 -18.06 15.35
CA GLY A 488 -13.72 -19.44 15.65
C GLY A 488 -14.05 -19.77 17.11
N PHE A 489 -14.00 -21.07 17.39
CA PHE A 489 -14.09 -21.67 18.72
C PHE A 489 -12.81 -21.43 19.55
N ASN A 490 -12.93 -21.45 20.88
CA ASN A 490 -11.84 -21.31 21.84
C ASN A 490 -11.06 -19.98 21.71
N VAL A 491 -11.75 -18.91 21.29
CA VAL A 491 -11.20 -17.54 21.23
C VAL A 491 -11.80 -16.71 22.37
N THR A 492 -10.93 -16.19 23.23
CA THR A 492 -11.35 -15.39 24.39
C THR A 492 -11.83 -14.00 23.98
N ALA A 493 -12.50 -13.29 24.91
CA ALA A 493 -12.92 -11.91 24.69
C ALA A 493 -11.75 -10.99 24.25
N GLU A 494 -10.56 -11.12 24.86
CA GLU A 494 -9.37 -10.36 24.45
C GLU A 494 -8.70 -10.93 23.20
N GLY A 495 -8.57 -12.26 23.07
CA GLY A 495 -8.02 -12.90 21.86
C GLY A 495 -8.81 -12.56 20.59
N SER A 496 -10.10 -12.23 20.72
CA SER A 496 -10.91 -11.72 19.61
C SER A 496 -10.39 -10.40 19.05
N ARG A 497 -9.67 -9.57 19.83
CA ARG A 497 -9.07 -8.31 19.35
C ARG A 497 -7.92 -8.59 18.39
N GLY A 498 -7.02 -9.53 18.74
CA GLY A 498 -5.95 -9.98 17.84
C GLY A 498 -6.48 -10.59 16.55
N TRP A 499 -7.41 -11.56 16.65
CA TRP A 499 -8.13 -12.12 15.49
C TRP A 499 -8.76 -11.05 14.58
N ASN A 500 -9.35 -10.00 15.15
CA ASN A 500 -9.94 -8.91 14.38
C ASN A 500 -8.88 -7.98 13.77
N ALA A 501 -7.79 -7.71 14.49
CA ALA A 501 -6.68 -6.89 14.02
C ALA A 501 -5.96 -7.55 12.85
N GLU A 502 -5.54 -8.82 12.99
CA GLU A 502 -4.81 -9.55 11.96
C GLU A 502 -5.61 -9.72 10.67
N MET A 503 -6.90 -10.07 10.79
CA MET A 503 -7.76 -10.15 9.61
C MET A 503 -7.98 -8.78 8.95
N PHE A 504 -7.99 -7.69 9.73
CA PHE A 504 -7.99 -6.33 9.16
C PHE A 504 -6.66 -6.02 8.46
N LYS A 505 -5.50 -6.20 9.12
CA LYS A 505 -4.17 -5.89 8.56
C LYS A 505 -3.93 -6.64 7.24
N LYS A 506 -4.18 -7.95 7.21
CA LYS A 506 -3.94 -8.78 6.02
C LYS A 506 -4.89 -8.46 4.85
N LEU A 507 -6.14 -8.10 5.13
CA LEU A 507 -7.06 -7.57 4.11
C LEU A 507 -6.63 -6.19 3.61
N TYR A 508 -6.20 -5.30 4.50
CA TYR A 508 -5.73 -3.95 4.17
C TYR A 508 -4.49 -4.00 3.27
N GLN A 509 -3.48 -4.78 3.65
CA GLN A 509 -2.25 -5.05 2.87
C GLN A 509 -2.51 -5.86 1.57
N SER A 510 -3.74 -6.32 1.34
CA SER A 510 -4.21 -6.92 0.08
C SER A 510 -4.99 -5.94 -0.81
N GLY A 511 -5.05 -4.65 -0.44
CA GLY A 511 -5.80 -3.62 -1.17
C GLY A 511 -7.29 -3.56 -0.81
N SER A 512 -7.72 -4.17 0.30
CA SER A 512 -9.12 -4.04 0.74
C SER A 512 -9.42 -2.62 1.20
N ARG A 513 -10.39 -1.99 0.53
CA ARG A 513 -10.96 -0.70 0.90
C ARG A 513 -12.39 -0.82 1.39
N ALA A 514 -12.89 -2.03 1.66
CA ALA A 514 -14.18 -2.23 2.30
C ALA A 514 -14.17 -1.77 3.77
N ARG A 515 -15.36 -1.48 4.32
CA ARG A 515 -15.52 -1.12 5.74
C ARG A 515 -15.43 -2.40 6.58
N PHE A 516 -14.37 -2.56 7.36
CA PHE A 516 -14.19 -3.74 8.21
C PHE A 516 -14.96 -3.63 9.52
N TRP A 517 -15.56 -4.75 9.92
CA TRP A 517 -16.33 -4.94 11.14
C TRP A 517 -15.89 -6.25 11.82
N GLY A 518 -15.06 -6.14 12.85
CA GLY A 518 -14.69 -7.27 13.69
C GLY A 518 -15.85 -7.68 14.61
N MET A 519 -16.09 -8.98 14.74
CA MET A 519 -17.17 -9.54 15.56
C MET A 519 -16.60 -10.39 16.68
N THR A 520 -17.08 -10.13 17.89
CA THR A 520 -16.64 -10.80 19.11
C THR A 520 -17.84 -11.54 19.72
N TRP A 521 -17.77 -12.87 19.86
CA TRP A 521 -18.87 -13.74 20.31
C TRP A 521 -18.41 -14.82 21.30
N ASP A 522 -19.36 -15.47 21.99
CA ASP A 522 -19.09 -16.46 23.05
C ASP A 522 -18.82 -17.84 22.42
N GLY A 523 -17.66 -17.99 21.79
CA GLY A 523 -17.13 -19.23 21.21
C GLY A 523 -16.19 -20.01 22.15
N ASP A 524 -16.08 -19.58 23.41
CA ASP A 524 -15.18 -20.05 24.46
C ASP A 524 -15.92 -20.36 25.78
N VAL A 525 -17.18 -20.77 25.71
CA VAL A 525 -17.99 -21.19 26.86
C VAL A 525 -17.41 -22.46 27.49
N GLY A 526 -17.23 -22.46 28.81
CA GLY A 526 -16.78 -23.62 29.59
C GLY A 526 -15.89 -23.24 30.78
N LEU A 527 -15.40 -24.25 31.51
CA LEU A 527 -14.31 -24.07 32.50
C LEU A 527 -12.94 -24.48 31.93
N ILE A 528 -12.93 -25.43 30.99
CA ILE A 528 -11.76 -25.81 30.19
C ILE A 528 -12.25 -25.82 28.74
N ASN A 529 -12.27 -24.64 28.13
CA ASN A 529 -13.01 -24.31 26.91
C ASN A 529 -12.89 -25.37 25.78
N ALA A 530 -11.67 -25.88 25.54
CA ALA A 530 -11.38 -26.93 24.55
C ALA A 530 -12.18 -28.24 24.72
N LEU A 531 -12.74 -28.52 25.89
CA LEU A 531 -13.53 -29.73 26.18
C LEU A 531 -15.05 -29.55 25.99
N HIS A 532 -15.54 -28.33 25.78
CA HIS A 532 -16.98 -27.99 25.74
C HIS A 532 -17.44 -27.58 24.33
N TYR A 533 -16.91 -28.23 23.28
CA TYR A 533 -17.20 -27.86 21.89
C TYR A 533 -18.71 -27.90 21.56
N GLN A 534 -19.42 -28.93 22.03
CA GLN A 534 -20.87 -29.11 21.81
C GLN A 534 -21.70 -28.00 22.47
N GLU A 535 -21.31 -27.51 23.64
CA GLU A 535 -21.94 -26.36 24.30
C GLU A 535 -21.72 -25.07 23.49
N ASN A 536 -20.54 -24.92 22.88
CA ASN A 536 -20.23 -23.79 22.01
C ASN A 536 -20.97 -23.86 20.65
N VAL A 537 -21.27 -25.06 20.15
CA VAL A 537 -22.19 -25.24 19.01
C VAL A 537 -23.59 -24.75 19.36
N ALA A 538 -24.10 -25.05 20.56
CA ALA A 538 -25.37 -24.50 21.04
C ALA A 538 -25.32 -22.97 21.22
N SER A 539 -24.24 -22.44 21.79
CA SER A 539 -23.96 -20.99 21.89
C SER A 539 -24.01 -20.29 20.53
N ALA A 540 -23.38 -20.89 19.51
CA ALA A 540 -23.35 -20.35 18.16
C ALA A 540 -24.76 -20.22 17.53
N LEU A 541 -25.59 -21.24 17.73
CA LEU A 541 -26.99 -21.27 17.26
C LEU A 541 -27.87 -20.24 18.01
N ILE A 542 -27.59 -19.94 19.28
CA ILE A 542 -28.27 -18.91 20.06
C ILE A 542 -27.87 -17.50 19.56
N VAL A 543 -26.56 -17.24 19.45
CA VAL A 543 -26.03 -15.89 19.18
C VAL A 543 -26.26 -15.44 17.73
N ALA A 544 -26.53 -16.37 16.81
CA ALA A 544 -26.93 -16.11 15.43
C ALA A 544 -28.08 -15.10 15.29
N SER A 545 -29.04 -15.11 16.23
CA SER A 545 -30.13 -14.14 16.31
C SER A 545 -29.62 -12.71 16.53
N ASN A 546 -28.70 -12.53 17.49
CA ASN A 546 -28.06 -11.26 17.80
C ASN A 546 -27.19 -10.77 16.63
N PHE A 547 -26.40 -11.67 16.03
CA PHE A 547 -25.58 -11.36 14.86
C PHE A 547 -26.44 -10.83 13.69
N CYS A 548 -27.55 -11.51 13.39
CA CYS A 548 -28.50 -11.06 12.37
C CYS A 548 -29.06 -9.67 12.67
N MET A 549 -29.52 -9.42 13.91
CA MET A 549 -30.06 -8.12 14.31
C MET A 549 -29.04 -6.97 14.18
N GLN A 550 -27.78 -7.19 14.55
CA GLN A 550 -26.73 -6.16 14.42
C GLN A 550 -26.49 -5.81 12.95
N LEU A 551 -26.39 -6.81 12.07
CA LEU A 551 -26.14 -6.59 10.63
C LEU A 551 -27.34 -5.96 9.91
N GLN A 552 -28.58 -6.29 10.28
CA GLN A 552 -29.78 -5.72 9.67
C GLN A 552 -29.83 -4.18 9.79
N GLY A 553 -29.26 -3.60 10.87
CA GLY A 553 -29.16 -2.15 11.05
C GLY A 553 -28.13 -1.46 10.14
N ILE A 554 -27.24 -2.20 9.48
CA ILE A 554 -26.10 -1.67 8.73
C ILE A 554 -26.44 -1.58 7.24
N THR A 555 -26.30 -0.39 6.65
CA THR A 555 -26.58 -0.13 5.23
C THR A 555 -25.40 -0.48 4.33
N GLY A 556 -25.69 -0.82 3.07
CA GLY A 556 -24.71 -1.23 2.07
C GLY A 556 -24.67 -2.75 1.88
N GLU A 557 -23.85 -3.18 0.93
CA GLU A 557 -23.54 -4.59 0.67
C GLU A 557 -22.85 -5.22 1.88
N LYS A 558 -23.05 -6.52 2.08
CA LYS A 558 -22.59 -7.26 3.25
C LYS A 558 -21.84 -8.50 2.78
N ILE A 559 -20.54 -8.52 2.97
CA ILE A 559 -19.69 -9.69 2.78
C ILE A 559 -19.36 -10.20 4.18
N VAL A 560 -19.58 -11.48 4.44
CA VAL A 560 -19.28 -12.09 5.75
C VAL A 560 -18.16 -13.11 5.59
N LEU A 561 -17.13 -13.01 6.41
CA LEU A 561 -16.06 -14.00 6.55
C LEU A 561 -16.25 -14.64 7.93
N ALA A 562 -16.21 -15.96 8.03
CA ALA A 562 -16.21 -16.63 9.32
C ALA A 562 -15.22 -17.78 9.35
N HIS A 563 -14.47 -17.87 10.45
CA HIS A 563 -13.53 -18.96 10.69
C HIS A 563 -14.15 -20.06 11.57
N SER A 564 -13.81 -21.32 11.30
CA SER A 564 -14.08 -22.44 12.22
C SER A 564 -15.55 -22.49 12.64
N LEU A 565 -15.84 -22.54 13.95
CA LEU A 565 -17.20 -22.58 14.50
C LEU A 565 -18.00 -21.27 14.29
N GLY A 566 -17.34 -20.15 13.99
CA GLY A 566 -18.02 -18.91 13.59
C GLY A 566 -18.94 -19.11 12.38
N ASN A 567 -18.64 -20.10 11.53
CA ASN A 567 -19.49 -20.51 10.41
C ASN A 567 -20.87 -21.03 10.86
N MET A 568 -20.98 -21.63 12.05
CA MET A 568 -22.28 -22.05 12.62
C MET A 568 -23.17 -20.83 12.93
N VAL A 569 -22.56 -19.75 13.47
CA VAL A 569 -23.27 -18.48 13.75
C VAL A 569 -23.81 -17.86 12.47
N VAL A 570 -22.98 -17.73 11.43
CA VAL A 570 -23.39 -17.12 10.16
C VAL A 570 -24.41 -17.98 9.43
N SER A 571 -24.20 -19.30 9.38
CA SER A 571 -25.11 -20.22 8.71
C SER A 571 -26.50 -20.23 9.35
N SER A 572 -26.60 -20.22 10.68
CA SER A 572 -27.87 -20.06 11.40
C SER A 572 -28.46 -18.67 11.23
N ALA A 573 -27.66 -17.59 11.21
CA ALA A 573 -28.16 -16.23 11.02
C ALA A 573 -28.85 -16.04 9.67
N ILE A 574 -28.31 -16.63 8.59
CA ILE A 574 -28.90 -16.59 7.25
C ILE A 574 -30.13 -17.51 7.20
N GLN A 575 -30.01 -18.76 7.64
CA GLN A 575 -31.07 -19.77 7.52
C GLN A 575 -32.28 -19.53 8.43
N ASP A 576 -32.04 -19.26 9.72
CA ASP A 576 -33.08 -19.26 10.76
C ASP A 576 -33.63 -17.86 11.03
N TYR A 577 -32.79 -16.84 10.84
CA TYR A 577 -33.09 -15.44 11.17
C TYR A 577 -33.14 -14.53 9.94
N GLY A 578 -32.95 -15.07 8.73
CA GLY A 578 -33.13 -14.34 7.47
C GLY A 578 -32.09 -13.24 7.21
N LEU A 579 -30.87 -13.39 7.71
CA LEU A 579 -29.77 -12.48 7.36
C LEU A 579 -29.52 -12.53 5.85
N SER A 580 -29.67 -11.39 5.18
CA SER A 580 -29.31 -11.24 3.77
C SER A 580 -27.89 -10.71 3.63
N VAL A 581 -27.04 -11.48 2.95
CA VAL A 581 -25.66 -11.14 2.59
C VAL A 581 -25.50 -11.11 1.07
N THR A 582 -24.48 -10.40 0.61
CA THR A 582 -24.05 -10.40 -0.80
C THR A 582 -23.24 -11.66 -1.09
N GLU A 583 -22.22 -11.93 -0.26
CA GLU A 583 -21.39 -13.14 -0.32
C GLU A 583 -21.01 -13.57 1.11
N TYR A 584 -20.72 -14.86 1.29
CA TYR A 584 -20.29 -15.47 2.54
C TYR A 584 -19.07 -16.38 2.29
N PHE A 585 -17.94 -16.04 2.90
CA PHE A 585 -16.70 -16.80 2.80
C PHE A 585 -16.54 -17.65 4.06
N MET A 586 -16.71 -18.96 3.87
CA MET A 586 -16.52 -19.98 4.89
C MET A 586 -15.04 -20.33 4.96
N LEU A 587 -14.34 -19.87 5.99
CA LEU A 587 -12.92 -20.15 6.20
C LEU A 587 -12.80 -21.33 7.18
N ASP A 588 -12.26 -22.47 6.71
CA ASP A 588 -12.02 -23.68 7.49
C ASP A 588 -13.24 -24.04 8.37
N SER A 589 -14.40 -24.25 7.74
CA SER A 589 -15.71 -24.31 8.42
C SER A 589 -15.93 -25.56 9.28
N ALA A 590 -16.05 -25.36 10.60
CA ALA A 590 -16.33 -26.40 11.61
C ALA A 590 -17.82 -26.84 11.66
N VAL A 591 -18.43 -27.02 10.50
CA VAL A 591 -19.85 -27.39 10.32
C VAL A 591 -19.92 -28.61 9.41
N ALA A 592 -20.71 -29.62 9.77
CA ALA A 592 -20.87 -30.83 8.97
C ALA A 592 -21.39 -30.51 7.55
N THR A 593 -20.83 -31.18 6.54
CA THR A 593 -21.20 -30.94 5.13
C THR A 593 -22.65 -31.30 4.81
N GLU A 594 -23.24 -32.26 5.52
CA GLU A 594 -24.68 -32.60 5.44
C GLU A 594 -25.63 -31.44 5.78
N CYS A 595 -25.17 -30.44 6.54
CA CYS A 595 -25.93 -29.22 6.83
C CYS A 595 -26.22 -28.41 5.56
N TYR A 596 -25.29 -28.38 4.62
CA TYR A 596 -25.39 -27.62 3.38
C TYR A 596 -25.91 -28.47 2.23
N ALA A 597 -25.55 -29.76 2.22
CA ALA A 597 -25.82 -30.67 1.11
C ALA A 597 -26.15 -32.08 1.63
N PRO A 598 -27.42 -32.51 1.62
CA PRO A 598 -27.85 -33.80 2.18
C PRO A 598 -27.29 -34.99 1.39
N SER A 599 -26.85 -34.78 0.15
CA SER A 599 -26.14 -35.76 -0.67
C SER A 599 -24.74 -36.12 -0.15
N LEU A 600 -24.19 -35.36 0.81
CA LEU A 600 -22.91 -35.64 1.47
C LEU A 600 -23.09 -36.41 2.79
N PHE A 601 -24.34 -36.65 3.22
CA PHE A 601 -24.65 -37.55 4.33
C PHE A 601 -24.27 -39.00 4.00
N ASN A 602 -23.61 -39.69 4.92
CA ASN A 602 -23.13 -41.05 4.71
C ASN A 602 -23.67 -42.02 5.77
N ASP A 603 -24.74 -42.75 5.47
CA ASP A 603 -25.27 -43.81 6.35
C ASP A 603 -24.78 -45.23 6.00
N ALA A 604 -23.65 -45.33 5.29
CA ALA A 604 -23.01 -46.63 5.06
C ALA A 604 -22.50 -47.24 6.38
N THR A 605 -22.87 -48.49 6.63
CA THR A 605 -22.42 -49.30 7.78
C THR A 605 -20.95 -49.76 7.67
N VAL A 606 -20.29 -49.45 6.55
CA VAL A 606 -18.90 -49.81 6.24
C VAL A 606 -18.25 -48.64 5.53
N GLY A 607 -17.06 -48.23 5.99
CA GLY A 607 -16.27 -47.16 5.35
C GLY A 607 -16.73 -45.73 5.68
N ASN A 608 -17.72 -45.54 6.56
CA ASN A 608 -17.92 -44.25 7.21
C ASN A 608 -17.06 -44.16 8.49
N TYR A 609 -16.12 -43.22 8.54
CA TYR A 609 -15.30 -42.96 9.75
C TYR A 609 -15.99 -42.04 10.78
N MET A 610 -17.18 -41.52 10.49
CA MET A 610 -18.05 -40.85 11.47
C MET A 610 -18.98 -41.83 12.22
N LEU A 611 -19.06 -43.09 11.78
CA LEU A 611 -19.83 -44.14 12.46
C LEU A 611 -18.98 -44.74 13.60
N HIS A 612 -19.46 -44.64 14.84
CA HIS A 612 -18.79 -45.23 16.00
C HIS A 612 -18.75 -46.78 15.91
N GLU A 613 -17.61 -47.39 16.24
CA GLU A 613 -17.39 -48.84 16.07
C GLU A 613 -18.41 -49.76 16.77
N ASP A 614 -18.85 -49.42 18.00
CA ASP A 614 -19.90 -50.18 18.70
C ASP A 614 -21.23 -50.32 17.91
N TYR A 615 -21.48 -49.44 16.92
CA TYR A 615 -22.65 -49.49 16.04
C TYR A 615 -22.41 -50.25 14.71
N ILE A 616 -21.21 -50.81 14.49
CA ILE A 616 -20.94 -51.68 13.34
C ILE A 616 -21.85 -52.92 13.40
N GLY A 617 -22.61 -53.15 12.33
CA GLY A 617 -23.58 -54.24 12.25
C GLY A 617 -25.00 -53.88 12.72
N TYR A 618 -25.19 -52.72 13.37
CA TYR A 618 -26.53 -52.17 13.59
C TYR A 618 -27.03 -51.50 12.30
N ASN A 619 -28.33 -51.68 12.01
CA ASN A 619 -28.98 -51.05 10.88
C ASN A 619 -29.06 -49.53 11.07
N SER A 620 -28.92 -48.77 9.99
CA SER A 620 -28.90 -47.30 10.07
C SER A 620 -30.20 -46.67 10.57
N ASN A 621 -31.30 -47.40 10.73
CA ASN A 621 -32.53 -46.91 11.37
C ASN A 621 -32.52 -46.95 12.91
N THR A 622 -31.47 -47.50 13.55
CA THR A 622 -31.35 -47.56 15.02
C THR A 622 -30.44 -46.48 15.60
N TRP A 623 -29.75 -45.70 14.76
CA TRP A 623 -28.77 -44.70 15.18
C TRP A 623 -29.45 -43.38 15.60
N CYS A 624 -28.78 -42.59 16.45
CA CYS A 624 -29.29 -41.25 16.82
C CYS A 624 -29.38 -40.31 15.60
N SER A 625 -28.32 -40.25 14.79
CA SER A 625 -28.19 -39.37 13.60
C SER A 625 -29.25 -39.54 12.51
N THR A 626 -30.02 -40.64 12.56
CA THR A 626 -31.05 -41.01 11.57
C THR A 626 -32.43 -41.15 12.18
N TRP A 627 -32.55 -41.06 13.52
CA TRP A 627 -33.79 -41.30 14.27
C TRP A 627 -34.92 -40.37 13.83
N PHE A 628 -34.60 -39.15 13.42
CA PHE A 628 -35.53 -38.18 12.84
C PHE A 628 -36.39 -38.75 11.68
N ARG A 629 -35.83 -39.68 10.89
CA ARG A 629 -36.49 -40.31 9.73
C ARG A 629 -37.65 -41.22 10.13
N LEU A 630 -37.77 -41.56 11.42
CA LEU A 630 -38.93 -42.28 11.94
C LEU A 630 -40.15 -41.38 12.07
N PHE A 631 -40.00 -40.06 12.00
CA PHE A 631 -41.05 -39.06 12.23
C PHE A 631 -41.41 -38.30 10.96
N SER A 632 -42.48 -37.51 11.04
CA SER A 632 -42.97 -36.66 9.96
C SER A 632 -43.91 -35.60 10.53
N SER A 633 -44.00 -34.46 9.88
CA SER A 633 -44.85 -33.33 10.27
C SER A 633 -46.27 -33.78 10.62
N PRO A 634 -46.85 -33.30 11.73
CA PRO A 634 -46.41 -32.18 12.56
C PRO A 634 -45.50 -32.55 13.75
N ASP A 635 -44.81 -33.70 13.74
CA ASP A 635 -43.93 -34.14 14.83
C ASP A 635 -42.55 -33.46 14.75
N ASP A 636 -42.22 -32.60 15.71
CA ASP A 636 -40.98 -31.79 15.69
C ASP A 636 -39.70 -32.63 15.70
N ARG A 637 -39.77 -33.91 16.09
CA ARG A 637 -38.62 -34.84 16.04
C ARG A 637 -38.12 -35.13 14.63
N GLU A 638 -38.92 -34.84 13.59
CA GLU A 638 -38.45 -34.86 12.20
C GLU A 638 -37.29 -33.88 11.94
N LYS A 639 -37.11 -32.88 12.81
CA LYS A 639 -36.10 -31.82 12.69
C LYS A 639 -34.83 -32.11 13.46
N LEU A 640 -34.75 -33.19 14.24
CA LEU A 640 -33.57 -33.55 15.05
C LEU A 640 -32.46 -34.16 14.18
N THR A 641 -31.92 -33.37 13.26
CA THR A 641 -30.91 -33.78 12.29
C THR A 641 -30.03 -32.62 11.85
N TRP A 642 -28.82 -32.94 11.39
CA TRP A 642 -27.95 -32.02 10.68
C TRP A 642 -28.26 -31.97 9.16
N GLN A 643 -28.91 -32.99 8.58
CA GLN A 643 -29.26 -33.00 7.15
C GLN A 643 -30.15 -31.80 6.79
N ASP A 644 -29.78 -31.06 5.74
CA ASP A 644 -30.50 -29.85 5.28
C ASP A 644 -30.70 -28.80 6.41
N ARG A 645 -29.77 -28.70 7.35
CA ARG A 645 -29.85 -27.71 8.44
C ARG A 645 -29.66 -26.26 7.97
N PHE A 646 -28.90 -26.02 6.90
CA PHE A 646 -28.54 -24.70 6.34
C PHE A 646 -28.55 -24.62 4.78
N PRO A 647 -29.58 -25.12 4.05
CA PRO A 647 -29.58 -25.17 2.59
C PRO A 647 -29.57 -23.79 1.90
N SER A 648 -30.03 -22.73 2.56
CA SER A 648 -30.03 -21.37 1.97
C SER A 648 -28.62 -20.83 1.66
N ILE A 649 -27.60 -21.36 2.34
CA ILE A 649 -26.20 -20.94 2.27
C ILE A 649 -25.58 -21.16 0.89
N LEU A 650 -25.96 -22.25 0.20
CA LEU A 650 -25.39 -22.62 -1.11
C LEU A 650 -25.48 -21.52 -2.18
N SER A 651 -26.44 -20.60 -2.05
CA SER A 651 -26.64 -19.51 -3.00
C SER A 651 -25.59 -18.39 -2.91
N VAL A 652 -25.00 -18.16 -1.73
CA VAL A 652 -24.13 -17.03 -1.40
C VAL A 652 -22.74 -17.44 -0.89
N ALA A 653 -22.49 -18.74 -0.73
CA ALA A 653 -21.29 -19.24 -0.07
C ALA A 653 -20.13 -19.55 -1.02
N TYR A 654 -18.92 -19.29 -0.51
CA TYR A 654 -17.65 -19.82 -1.00
C TYR A 654 -17.00 -20.61 0.14
N ASN A 655 -16.54 -21.83 -0.14
CA ASN A 655 -15.85 -22.67 0.83
C ASN A 655 -14.33 -22.56 0.61
N PHE A 656 -13.65 -21.90 1.56
CA PHE A 656 -12.20 -21.89 1.69
C PHE A 656 -11.82 -22.93 2.74
N TYR A 657 -11.44 -24.12 2.27
CA TYR A 657 -11.16 -25.30 3.09
C TYR A 657 -9.67 -25.60 3.06
N SER A 658 -9.15 -26.42 3.98
CA SER A 658 -7.75 -26.81 3.96
C SER A 658 -7.58 -28.31 4.20
N THR A 659 -7.19 -29.03 3.14
CA THR A 659 -6.88 -30.49 3.18
C THR A 659 -5.69 -30.87 4.08
N GLY A 660 -5.11 -29.90 4.78
CA GLY A 660 -3.99 -30.06 5.71
C GLY A 660 -4.39 -29.84 7.17
N ASP A 661 -5.63 -29.42 7.43
CA ASP A 661 -6.15 -29.09 8.75
C ASP A 661 -6.04 -30.30 9.69
N GLU A 662 -5.39 -30.12 10.82
CA GLU A 662 -5.22 -31.12 11.88
C GLU A 662 -6.49 -31.33 12.70
N VAL A 663 -7.29 -30.28 12.91
CA VAL A 663 -8.56 -30.30 13.67
C VAL A 663 -9.65 -31.06 12.91
N PHE A 664 -9.70 -30.90 11.58
CA PHE A 664 -10.65 -31.61 10.70
C PHE A 664 -10.09 -32.87 10.03
N GLU A 665 -8.84 -33.25 10.30
CA GLU A 665 -8.30 -34.53 9.87
C GLU A 665 -9.20 -35.69 10.36
N VAL A 666 -9.34 -36.74 9.57
CA VAL A 666 -10.21 -37.88 9.89
C VAL A 666 -9.36 -39.10 10.22
N TYR A 667 -9.47 -39.58 11.45
CA TYR A 667 -8.82 -40.81 11.90
C TYR A 667 -9.51 -42.03 11.23
N PRO A 668 -8.74 -42.99 10.68
CA PRO A 668 -9.30 -44.14 9.97
C PRO A 668 -9.83 -45.21 10.95
N GLY A 669 -10.94 -44.91 11.61
CA GLY A 669 -11.61 -45.73 12.63
C GLY A 669 -12.19 -44.85 13.74
N THR A 670 -12.45 -45.43 14.91
CA THR A 670 -12.87 -44.66 16.10
C THR A 670 -11.64 -44.06 16.78
N PRO A 671 -11.48 -42.72 16.84
CA PRO A 671 -10.41 -42.10 17.60
C PRO A 671 -10.66 -42.24 19.11
N SER A 672 -9.59 -42.42 19.88
CA SER A 672 -9.63 -42.17 21.32
C SER A 672 -9.51 -40.67 21.59
N VAL A 673 -9.83 -40.22 22.81
CA VAL A 673 -9.59 -38.82 23.23
C VAL A 673 -8.11 -38.41 23.09
N PHE A 674 -7.18 -39.38 23.13
CA PHE A 674 -5.74 -39.20 22.96
C PHE A 674 -5.21 -39.55 21.56
N SER A 675 -6.07 -39.81 20.56
CA SER A 675 -5.62 -40.04 19.17
C SER A 675 -4.94 -38.77 18.63
N GLY A 676 -3.81 -38.95 17.94
CA GLY A 676 -2.82 -37.89 17.65
C GLY A 676 -1.65 -37.90 18.63
N GLY A 677 -1.89 -38.28 19.88
CA GLY A 677 -0.87 -38.47 20.91
C GLY A 677 -1.05 -37.50 22.09
N PRO A 678 -0.29 -37.69 23.18
CA PRO A 678 -0.46 -36.90 24.42
C PRO A 678 -0.09 -35.42 24.28
N PHE A 679 0.55 -35.03 23.17
CA PHE A 679 0.94 -33.65 22.87
C PHE A 679 0.22 -33.06 21.64
N HIS A 680 -0.68 -33.85 21.02
CA HIS A 680 -1.40 -33.51 19.79
C HIS A 680 -2.89 -33.85 19.92
N LEU A 681 -3.54 -33.27 20.94
CA LEU A 681 -4.94 -33.52 21.26
C LEU A 681 -5.89 -32.80 20.31
N GLU A 682 -5.43 -31.71 19.69
CA GLU A 682 -6.06 -30.97 18.60
C GLU A 682 -6.24 -31.81 17.33
N GLN A 683 -5.37 -32.80 17.08
CA GLN A 683 -5.51 -33.64 15.89
C GLN A 683 -6.81 -34.44 15.94
N TYR A 684 -7.55 -34.51 14.83
CA TYR A 684 -8.86 -35.14 14.70
C TYR A 684 -9.93 -34.57 15.66
N ALA A 685 -9.72 -33.39 16.25
CA ALA A 685 -10.58 -32.90 17.34
C ALA A 685 -12.06 -32.80 16.93
N TRP A 686 -12.37 -32.35 15.71
CA TRP A 686 -13.76 -32.27 15.27
C TRP A 686 -14.43 -33.65 15.18
N GLN A 687 -13.74 -34.65 14.61
CA GLN A 687 -14.23 -36.04 14.55
C GLN A 687 -14.43 -36.62 15.96
N LYS A 688 -13.48 -36.40 16.88
CA LYS A 688 -13.61 -36.83 18.29
C LYS A 688 -14.88 -36.26 18.92
N GLN A 689 -15.13 -34.96 18.80
CA GLN A 689 -16.28 -34.30 19.43
C GLN A 689 -17.63 -34.83 18.92
N GLU A 690 -17.71 -35.30 17.67
CA GLU A 690 -18.91 -35.96 17.13
C GLU A 690 -19.03 -37.44 17.56
N ILE A 691 -17.91 -38.16 17.65
CA ILE A 691 -17.87 -39.59 18.06
C ILE A 691 -18.07 -39.79 19.57
N PHE A 692 -17.74 -38.81 20.41
CA PHE A 692 -17.95 -38.89 21.86
C PHE A 692 -19.33 -38.38 22.33
N LYS A 693 -20.22 -37.92 21.44
CA LYS A 693 -21.61 -37.57 21.80
C LYS A 693 -22.34 -38.77 22.40
N GLY A 694 -22.90 -38.55 23.58
CA GLY A 694 -23.65 -39.55 24.35
C GLY A 694 -22.81 -40.65 25.01
N ARG A 695 -21.49 -40.48 25.12
CA ARG A 695 -20.60 -41.45 25.79
C ARG A 695 -20.09 -40.98 27.16
N GLY A 696 -20.46 -39.75 27.56
CA GLY A 696 -20.01 -39.10 28.78
C GLY A 696 -18.49 -38.91 28.86
N GLY A 697 -18.03 -38.47 30.04
CA GLY A 697 -16.59 -38.35 30.32
C GLY A 697 -15.89 -37.20 29.58
N LEU A 698 -14.59 -37.37 29.28
CA LEU A 698 -13.75 -36.30 28.78
C LEU A 698 -14.01 -36.03 27.29
N GLY A 699 -14.55 -34.85 26.96
CA GLY A 699 -14.88 -34.46 25.57
C GLY A 699 -16.11 -35.17 24.98
N GLY A 700 -16.91 -35.81 25.84
CA GLY A 700 -18.20 -36.39 25.48
C GLY A 700 -19.35 -35.70 26.19
N THR A 701 -20.57 -36.07 25.82
CA THR A 701 -21.81 -35.58 26.45
C THR A 701 -22.57 -36.73 27.11
N ASP A 702 -23.34 -36.44 28.16
CA ASP A 702 -24.27 -37.40 28.80
C ASP A 702 -25.68 -37.37 28.13
N TRP A 703 -25.74 -36.99 26.86
CA TRP A 703 -26.97 -36.86 26.07
C TRP A 703 -27.12 -38.08 25.13
N ALA A 704 -28.03 -38.04 24.17
CA ALA A 704 -28.12 -39.05 23.11
C ALA A 704 -26.84 -39.10 22.25
N GLY A 705 -26.77 -40.06 21.33
CA GLY A 705 -25.65 -40.20 20.39
C GLY A 705 -25.21 -41.65 20.26
N TRP A 706 -23.97 -41.92 20.65
CA TRP A 706 -23.32 -43.23 20.52
C TRP A 706 -23.23 -44.03 21.84
N GLY A 707 -23.84 -43.57 22.93
CA GLY A 707 -24.10 -44.41 24.11
C GLY A 707 -25.36 -45.25 23.90
N PHE A 708 -25.35 -46.50 24.37
CA PHE A 708 -26.52 -47.38 24.36
C PHE A 708 -27.39 -47.18 25.61
N GLU A 709 -28.71 -47.16 25.43
CA GLU A 709 -29.64 -47.28 26.55
C GLU A 709 -29.48 -48.64 27.24
N GLY A 710 -29.61 -48.70 28.57
CA GLY A 710 -29.25 -49.91 29.30
C GLY A 710 -29.31 -49.76 30.82
N TYR A 711 -28.70 -50.71 31.52
CA TYR A 711 -28.66 -50.70 32.98
C TYR A 711 -27.40 -51.38 33.55
N TRP A 712 -27.00 -50.93 34.74
CA TRP A 712 -25.90 -51.55 35.49
C TRP A 712 -26.34 -52.85 36.15
N THR A 713 -25.53 -53.88 35.99
CA THR A 713 -25.63 -55.16 36.70
C THR A 713 -24.39 -55.41 37.54
N SER A 714 -24.37 -56.50 38.32
CA SER A 714 -23.16 -56.96 39.02
C SER A 714 -22.01 -57.37 38.09
N GLU A 715 -22.27 -57.53 36.79
CA GLU A 715 -21.28 -57.94 35.78
C GLU A 715 -20.82 -56.77 34.89
N GLY A 716 -21.44 -55.59 35.02
CA GLY A 716 -21.16 -54.39 34.23
C GLY A 716 -22.41 -53.74 33.64
N TRP A 717 -22.20 -52.76 32.74
CA TRP A 717 -23.27 -52.15 31.95
C TRP A 717 -23.77 -53.14 30.89
N ILE A 718 -25.09 -53.25 30.73
CA ILE A 718 -25.74 -54.08 29.71
C ILE A 718 -26.72 -53.22 28.93
N SER A 719 -26.60 -53.23 27.59
CA SER A 719 -27.55 -52.60 26.66
C SER A 719 -28.96 -53.22 26.80
N GLU A 720 -30.01 -52.40 26.74
CA GLU A 720 -31.40 -52.88 26.76
C GLU A 720 -31.72 -53.77 25.53
N TYR A 721 -31.04 -53.53 24.40
CA TYR A 721 -31.21 -54.27 23.15
C TYR A 721 -29.95 -55.06 22.78
N THR A 722 -30.13 -56.31 22.34
CA THR A 722 -29.12 -56.97 21.51
C THR A 722 -29.17 -56.44 20.08
N MET A 723 -28.05 -56.55 19.34
CA MET A 723 -27.99 -56.17 17.92
C MET A 723 -29.08 -56.84 17.07
N GLU A 724 -29.36 -58.13 17.32
CA GLU A 724 -30.42 -58.86 16.62
C GLU A 724 -31.82 -58.30 16.91
N GLN A 725 -32.09 -57.92 18.17
CA GLN A 725 -33.37 -57.31 18.57
C GLN A 725 -33.52 -55.90 18.00
N ALA A 726 -32.46 -55.08 18.07
CA ALA A 726 -32.43 -53.73 17.51
C ALA A 726 -32.67 -53.75 15.99
N ASN A 727 -31.98 -54.64 15.26
CA ASN A 727 -32.11 -54.77 13.81
C ASN A 727 -33.46 -55.35 13.37
N ALA A 728 -34.13 -56.12 14.23
CA ALA A 728 -35.48 -56.66 13.99
C ALA A 728 -36.60 -55.71 14.43
N ALA A 729 -36.30 -54.62 15.14
CA ALA A 729 -37.30 -53.70 15.68
C ALA A 729 -38.02 -52.94 14.55
N ILE A 730 -39.36 -52.85 14.65
CA ILE A 730 -40.15 -52.07 13.70
C ILE A 730 -40.07 -50.56 14.04
N PRO A 731 -40.26 -49.64 13.06
CA PRO A 731 -40.20 -48.20 13.31
C PRO A 731 -41.03 -47.69 14.49
N ALA A 732 -42.20 -48.29 14.73
CA ALA A 732 -43.07 -47.92 15.86
C ALA A 732 -42.45 -48.21 17.24
N GLN A 733 -41.57 -49.21 17.36
CA GLN A 733 -40.84 -49.52 18.60
C GLN A 733 -39.68 -48.53 18.78
N LEU A 734 -38.88 -48.32 17.73
CA LEU A 734 -37.72 -47.42 17.75
C LEU A 734 -38.08 -45.95 18.05
N ARG A 735 -39.33 -45.53 17.79
CA ARG A 735 -39.85 -44.19 18.16
C ARG A 735 -40.03 -43.98 19.66
N THR A 736 -40.28 -45.03 20.44
CA THR A 736 -40.51 -44.93 21.90
C THR A 736 -39.36 -45.50 22.71
N ASN A 737 -38.68 -46.50 22.16
CA ASN A 737 -37.54 -47.16 22.77
C ASN A 737 -36.39 -47.10 21.77
N ALA A 738 -35.65 -45.99 21.78
CA ALA A 738 -34.44 -45.87 20.97
C ALA A 738 -33.33 -46.79 21.51
N VAL A 739 -32.38 -47.16 20.65
CA VAL A 739 -31.23 -47.99 21.03
C VAL A 739 -30.14 -47.17 21.73
N PHE A 740 -30.05 -45.87 21.39
CA PHE A 740 -29.16 -44.91 22.03
C PHE A 740 -29.76 -44.37 23.34
N LEU A 741 -28.93 -43.73 24.19
CA LEU A 741 -29.32 -43.16 25.51
C LEU A 741 -30.50 -42.16 25.43
N HIS A 742 -31.50 -42.28 26.31
CA HIS A 742 -32.75 -41.49 26.25
C HIS A 742 -32.67 -40.07 26.86
N GLU A 743 -31.51 -39.41 26.84
CA GLU A 743 -31.33 -38.07 27.41
C GLU A 743 -31.02 -36.98 26.35
N PRO A 744 -31.52 -35.75 26.50
CA PRO A 744 -32.50 -35.33 27.49
C PRO A 744 -33.86 -35.93 27.14
N THR A 745 -34.62 -36.38 28.14
CA THR A 745 -35.98 -36.94 27.95
C THR A 745 -36.92 -36.08 27.09
N THR A 746 -36.67 -34.77 26.99
CA THR A 746 -37.38 -33.83 26.10
C THR A 746 -37.28 -34.19 24.61
N MET A 747 -36.24 -34.90 24.17
CA MET A 747 -36.10 -35.32 22.76
C MET A 747 -37.18 -36.32 22.32
N PHE A 748 -37.86 -36.99 23.25
CA PHE A 748 -38.97 -37.89 22.97
C PHE A 748 -40.34 -37.18 22.95
N SER A 749 -40.38 -35.86 23.17
CA SER A 749 -41.57 -35.04 22.93
C SER A 749 -41.83 -34.89 21.42
N SER A 750 -43.09 -34.94 21.00
CA SER A 750 -43.48 -34.61 19.62
C SER A 750 -43.60 -33.09 19.36
N ASN A 751 -43.45 -32.28 20.41
CA ASN A 751 -43.44 -30.82 20.36
C ASN A 751 -42.14 -30.33 21.02
N ILE A 752 -41.25 -29.75 20.24
CA ILE A 752 -39.90 -29.34 20.68
C ILE A 752 -39.66 -27.92 20.17
N THR A 753 -39.32 -27.00 21.07
CA THR A 753 -39.00 -25.61 20.68
C THR A 753 -37.69 -25.58 19.89
N ALA A 754 -37.54 -24.61 18.98
CA ALA A 754 -36.32 -24.49 18.16
C ALA A 754 -35.03 -24.44 18.99
N GLN A 755 -35.05 -23.80 20.17
CA GLN A 755 -33.92 -23.79 21.09
C GLN A 755 -33.58 -25.20 21.60
N VAL A 756 -34.56 -25.92 22.15
CA VAL A 756 -34.34 -27.27 22.68
C VAL A 756 -33.91 -28.23 21.57
N ALA A 757 -34.43 -28.07 20.35
CA ALA A 757 -33.97 -28.84 19.19
C ALA A 757 -32.50 -28.52 18.85
N ASN A 758 -32.10 -27.26 18.81
CA ASN A 758 -30.71 -26.85 18.62
C ASN A 758 -29.79 -27.43 19.71
N ASP A 759 -30.20 -27.39 20.98
CA ASP A 759 -29.44 -27.95 22.10
C ASP A 759 -29.26 -29.47 21.97
N ILE A 760 -30.32 -30.19 21.60
CA ILE A 760 -30.31 -31.66 21.37
C ILE A 760 -29.41 -32.01 20.18
N ILE A 761 -29.49 -31.26 19.09
CA ILE A 761 -28.68 -31.53 17.90
C ILE A 761 -27.19 -31.24 18.17
N ALA A 762 -26.88 -30.14 18.86
CA ALA A 762 -25.54 -29.76 19.24
C ALA A 762 -24.85 -30.79 20.15
N GLN A 763 -25.54 -31.27 21.19
CA GLN A 763 -24.95 -32.14 22.21
C GLN A 763 -25.20 -33.64 22.00
N GLY A 764 -26.30 -34.02 21.34
CA GLY A 764 -26.79 -35.40 21.31
C GLY A 764 -26.97 -36.03 19.92
N VAL A 765 -26.89 -35.26 18.82
CA VAL A 765 -27.00 -35.81 17.45
C VAL A 765 -25.63 -35.74 16.75
N PRO A 766 -24.98 -36.90 16.51
CA PRO A 766 -23.74 -36.95 15.74
C PRO A 766 -23.96 -36.64 14.26
N ALA A 767 -23.07 -35.88 13.64
CA ALA A 767 -22.95 -35.79 12.18
C ALA A 767 -22.40 -37.11 11.61
N LEU A 768 -22.82 -37.50 10.39
CA LEU A 768 -22.28 -38.66 9.67
C LEU A 768 -21.40 -38.29 8.46
N SER A 769 -21.26 -37.00 8.19
CA SER A 769 -20.38 -36.41 7.18
C SER A 769 -19.24 -35.62 7.83
N TYR A 770 -18.20 -35.31 7.07
CA TYR A 770 -17.05 -34.55 7.56
C TYR A 770 -17.34 -33.04 7.65
N ALA A 771 -16.50 -32.30 8.38
CA ALA A 771 -16.53 -30.85 8.43
C ALA A 771 -16.30 -30.24 7.03
N ALA A 772 -16.99 -29.13 6.74
CA ALA A 772 -16.81 -28.39 5.49
C ALA A 772 -15.41 -27.81 5.30
N GLY A 773 -14.63 -27.65 6.39
CA GLY A 773 -13.26 -27.18 6.35
C GLY A 773 -12.20 -28.16 5.84
N ILE A 774 -12.48 -29.47 5.67
CA ILE A 774 -11.47 -30.43 5.19
C ILE A 774 -11.51 -30.68 3.67
N ASP A 775 -12.66 -30.51 3.03
CA ASP A 775 -12.87 -30.84 1.60
C ASP A 775 -13.95 -29.97 0.95
N ALA A 776 -14.03 -30.02 -0.39
CA ALA A 776 -14.96 -29.23 -1.18
C ALA A 776 -16.44 -29.63 -0.97
N ILE A 777 -17.32 -28.62 -0.82
CA ILE A 777 -18.77 -28.80 -0.88
C ILE A 777 -19.17 -28.86 -2.36
N ALA A 778 -19.27 -30.06 -2.91
CA ALA A 778 -19.48 -30.28 -4.35
C ALA A 778 -20.67 -29.48 -4.96
N PRO A 779 -21.82 -29.29 -4.29
CA PRO A 779 -22.91 -28.46 -4.84
C PRO A 779 -22.63 -26.97 -5.00
N LEU A 780 -21.57 -26.41 -4.40
CA LEU A 780 -21.17 -25.01 -4.63
C LEU A 780 -20.54 -24.79 -6.03
N GLY A 781 -20.02 -25.84 -6.67
CA GLY A 781 -19.25 -25.73 -7.91
C GLY A 781 -17.74 -25.53 -7.68
N LEU A 782 -16.95 -25.68 -8.73
CA LEU A 782 -15.48 -25.59 -8.67
C LEU A 782 -14.97 -24.14 -8.53
N ASP A 783 -15.77 -23.16 -8.91
CA ASP A 783 -15.51 -21.72 -8.83
C ASP A 783 -15.83 -21.12 -7.45
N ARG A 784 -16.35 -21.93 -6.53
CA ARG A 784 -16.71 -21.54 -5.15
C ARG A 784 -16.09 -22.46 -4.08
N ASN A 785 -15.15 -23.32 -4.46
CA ASN A 785 -14.37 -24.16 -3.55
C ASN A 785 -12.88 -23.87 -3.76
N TYR A 786 -12.19 -23.49 -2.69
CA TYR A 786 -10.79 -23.07 -2.69
C TYR A 786 -10.03 -23.81 -1.60
N ASN A 787 -9.00 -24.59 -1.96
CA ASN A 787 -8.13 -25.23 -0.98
C ASN A 787 -7.03 -24.25 -0.55
N ALA A 788 -6.98 -23.87 0.72
CA ALA A 788 -5.97 -22.96 1.25
C ALA A 788 -4.54 -23.52 1.07
N ASN A 789 -4.35 -24.85 0.98
CA ASN A 789 -3.04 -25.43 0.65
C ASN A 789 -2.52 -25.03 -0.75
N ASP A 790 -3.39 -24.67 -1.69
CA ASP A 790 -2.99 -24.18 -3.01
C ASP A 790 -2.56 -22.69 -2.95
N HIS A 791 -2.95 -21.96 -1.89
CA HIS A 791 -2.64 -20.55 -1.65
C HIS A 791 -1.36 -20.36 -0.80
N LYS A 792 -0.32 -21.16 -1.08
CA LYS A 792 1.00 -21.14 -0.43
C LYS A 792 2.11 -20.63 -1.36
N PRO A 793 2.07 -19.37 -1.81
CA PRO A 793 2.92 -18.86 -2.89
C PRO A 793 4.43 -18.97 -2.63
N ASN A 794 4.85 -18.91 -1.36
CA ASN A 794 6.25 -18.87 -0.94
C ASN A 794 6.69 -20.11 -0.14
N GLY A 795 6.03 -21.26 -0.33
CA GLY A 795 6.22 -22.42 0.55
C GLY A 795 5.51 -22.22 1.88
N TRP A 796 6.12 -22.60 3.01
CA TRP A 796 5.51 -22.48 4.34
C TRP A 796 6.55 -22.16 5.41
N GLY A 797 6.19 -21.30 6.39
CA GLY A 797 7.07 -20.88 7.50
C GLY A 797 7.41 -22.00 8.50
N ARG A 798 6.71 -23.13 8.42
CA ARG A 798 6.92 -24.30 9.27
C ARG A 798 7.25 -25.52 8.41
N SER A 799 8.36 -26.20 8.71
CA SER A 799 8.88 -27.33 7.91
C SER A 799 9.26 -28.58 8.72
N GLY A 800 9.02 -28.59 10.04
CA GLY A 800 9.32 -29.69 10.94
C GLY A 800 8.18 -30.01 11.91
N GLY A 801 8.41 -30.97 12.81
CA GLY A 801 7.38 -31.51 13.70
C GLY A 801 6.38 -32.43 12.99
N ASP A 802 5.40 -32.94 13.74
CA ASP A 802 4.47 -33.98 13.27
C ASP A 802 3.54 -33.50 12.14
N TYR A 803 3.35 -32.18 12.01
CA TYR A 803 2.53 -31.58 10.95
C TYR A 803 3.32 -31.04 9.74
N GLY A 804 4.63 -30.88 9.84
CA GLY A 804 5.48 -30.32 8.77
C GLY A 804 4.88 -29.05 8.13
N ALA A 805 4.84 -29.02 6.79
CA ALA A 805 4.36 -27.90 5.97
C ALA A 805 2.85 -27.91 5.65
N ARG A 806 2.02 -28.64 6.41
CA ARG A 806 0.54 -28.62 6.29
C ARG A 806 -0.04 -27.24 6.61
N TRP A 807 -1.15 -26.87 5.98
CA TRP A 807 -1.92 -25.69 6.39
C TRP A 807 -2.74 -26.11 7.61
N LEU A 808 -2.50 -25.49 8.76
CA LEU A 808 -3.18 -25.83 10.00
C LEU A 808 -4.41 -24.96 10.24
N HIS A 809 -5.27 -25.38 11.16
CA HIS A 809 -6.59 -24.83 11.38
C HIS A 809 -6.63 -23.30 11.58
N SER A 810 -5.61 -22.74 12.24
CA SER A 810 -5.48 -21.30 12.49
C SER A 810 -4.39 -20.62 11.67
N ASP A 811 -3.73 -21.30 10.73
CA ASP A 811 -2.60 -20.73 9.98
C ASP A 811 -3.01 -19.50 9.13
N LEU A 812 -4.30 -19.32 8.80
CA LEU A 812 -4.78 -18.09 8.13
C LEU A 812 -4.50 -16.81 8.97
N LYS A 813 -4.57 -16.93 10.31
CA LYS A 813 -4.14 -15.91 11.27
C LYS A 813 -2.67 -16.08 11.59
N ASN A 814 -2.27 -17.25 12.06
CA ASN A 814 -0.99 -17.42 12.75
C ASN A 814 0.20 -17.40 11.78
N MET A 815 0.05 -17.83 10.54
CA MET A 815 1.13 -17.81 9.56
C MET A 815 1.32 -16.40 8.99
N ALA A 816 2.57 -15.95 8.91
CA ALA A 816 2.94 -14.65 8.36
C ALA A 816 2.25 -14.36 7.01
N TYR A 817 1.87 -13.09 6.79
CA TYR A 817 1.23 -12.64 5.55
C TYR A 817 2.03 -13.03 4.30
N PHE A 818 3.35 -13.06 4.39
CA PHE A 818 4.28 -13.55 3.37
C PHE A 818 3.94 -14.94 2.79
N TYR A 819 3.39 -15.85 3.60
CA TYR A 819 2.97 -17.19 3.15
C TYR A 819 1.49 -17.28 2.78
N THR A 820 0.67 -16.30 3.16
CA THR A 820 -0.81 -16.36 3.07
C THR A 820 -1.42 -15.28 2.16
N TYR A 821 -0.63 -14.33 1.65
CA TYR A 821 -1.13 -13.18 0.88
C TYR A 821 -1.97 -13.54 -0.36
N ASP A 822 -1.75 -14.71 -0.95
CA ASP A 822 -2.52 -15.15 -2.11
C ASP A 822 -3.96 -15.54 -1.75
N LEU A 823 -4.19 -16.10 -0.55
CA LEU A 823 -5.52 -16.32 0.00
C LEU A 823 -6.25 -14.98 0.21
N PHE A 824 -5.58 -13.98 0.80
CA PHE A 824 -6.21 -12.68 1.05
C PHE A 824 -6.45 -11.87 -0.24
N ASN A 825 -5.54 -11.95 -1.23
CA ASN A 825 -5.81 -11.48 -2.60
C ASN A 825 -7.07 -12.12 -3.19
N GLN A 826 -7.24 -13.44 -3.01
CA GLN A 826 -8.41 -14.17 -3.52
C GLN A 826 -9.70 -13.72 -2.82
N LEU A 827 -9.69 -13.52 -1.50
CA LEU A 827 -10.82 -12.98 -0.73
C LEU A 827 -11.18 -11.55 -1.18
N VAL A 828 -10.18 -10.69 -1.38
CA VAL A 828 -10.36 -9.31 -1.89
C VAL A 828 -10.93 -9.30 -3.31
N SER A 829 -10.47 -10.20 -4.17
CA SER A 829 -10.93 -10.36 -5.55
C SER A 829 -12.39 -10.85 -5.61
N GLN A 830 -12.71 -11.96 -4.96
CA GLN A 830 -14.08 -12.52 -4.94
C GLN A 830 -15.08 -11.57 -4.28
N GLY A 831 -14.69 -10.92 -3.17
CA GLY A 831 -15.55 -9.94 -2.51
C GLY A 831 -15.67 -8.61 -3.28
N GLY A 832 -14.78 -8.38 -4.25
CA GLY A 832 -14.60 -7.11 -4.95
C GLY A 832 -14.40 -5.95 -3.98
N LEU A 833 -13.39 -6.05 -3.11
CA LEU A 833 -13.22 -5.19 -1.92
C LEU A 833 -12.37 -3.93 -2.15
N GLN A 834 -11.80 -3.74 -3.35
CA GLN A 834 -10.87 -2.66 -3.75
C GLN A 834 -11.55 -1.31 -4.06
#